data_AF-A0AAD5L8B8-F1
#
_entry.id   AF-A0AAD5L8B8-F1
#
_cell.length_a   1.000
_cell.length_b   1.000
_cell.length_c   1.000
_cell.angle_alpha   90.00
_cell.angle_beta   90.00
_cell.angle_gamma   90.00
#
_symmetry.space_group_name_H-M   'P 1'
#
loop_
_entity.id
_entity.type
_entity.pdbx_description
1 polymer ?
#
loop_
_entity_poly.entity_id
_entity_poly.type
_entity_poly.pdbx_seq_one_letter_code
_entity_poly.pdbx_strand_id
1 'polypeptide(L)'
;MAEHVDKKARIGEELCINTIRMLSADQPSAGKSGHPGAPMGCAPMAHVLFSKVMKFNPKNPKWSNRDRFVLSNGHGCALQYSMLHLAGFDVSLDDLKSFRSFGSKCPGHPENFCTPGVEVSTGPLGQGISNAVGLALAEKHLAAEFNRDGFNVVDHYTYVICGDGCLQEGVSSEASSLAGHLGLGKLIVLYDDNKITIDGHTDLSFTEDVAKRYEAYGWQVITVDDGNHDHEAINKAVAEAKKVTDKPTLIKIRTIIGYGSKAENTHGVHGAPLKPDDLSATKEKFGLPGDKTFFVPDEVKKFYDRTIEGAAHESKWNELFAAYKAAHPELAGDYERRFAGKLPADWKKNLPSFSPSDPAKATRQFSEIALNAVASALPEIVGGSADLTPSNLTKLTMSGDFQKNTPIGRYIRFGVREHGMAAICNGIFAHGGLRPFCATFYNFIGYALGAVRVSALSQFGVIYIATHDSIFLGEDGPTHQPIEMNASLRAMPNMYVYRPADGNETVGAYVCAVENSTKTSVLALSRQGVPNLAGSSVDAVAKGAYIVQRFNKGEYTAEPLDKPDLVLVASGSEVSLAIEAAKLLKNHKVRIVSVPCRDLFVEQSDEYKKAVLGEGIPIMSVEASATYGWGELSHVQFGLDRFGASATIAQLQDQFGFNAATVADEASKVIAHYAGPFVMAMFRKNQPVRRLLWVMCDSILTYMTLRIIQDILRATVTKTPDLYDAKWVVGAQSQIQVLLLSSIPPGLVKMYVASLSLAGNNLTVLPEFMFFNKPIQAVNVAQNPIASLPGGKEFRSRRRQLRRSASPSSSSSDNQAECSPSSAIRDRPRDGPGRDQRKHAERKFRQRYMLLQQAYEQRLQALAAQLRHVVSELQGDTTIHYLEQDPLTVEYAHARIAEIIQECFSGERERYVKVISDQLAWQGDDLREAEVLLRAAQRKEGVLQQNWKRTRRELEVVQSQLASRVQDVRDRQIVIEQQQATIQAISEERDQLRLEVETARLGETSLAVLRREHEDLQVRYQNEQEEARDALVR
;
A
#
# COMPACT_ATOMS: atom_id res chain seq x y z
N MET A 1 -20.20 -71.52 5.03
CA MET A 1 -20.39 -71.06 6.43
C MET A 1 -20.12 -69.58 6.45
N ALA A 2 -21.16 -68.81 6.72
CA ALA A 2 -21.08 -67.37 6.92
C ALA A 2 -20.43 -67.10 8.28
N GLU A 3 -19.41 -66.25 8.32
CA GLU A 3 -19.08 -65.52 9.54
C GLU A 3 -19.65 -64.11 9.40
N HIS A 4 -20.77 -63.92 10.10
CA HIS A 4 -21.28 -62.63 10.51
C HIS A 4 -20.20 -61.89 11.29
N VAL A 5 -19.50 -60.98 10.61
CA VAL A 5 -18.85 -59.85 11.28
C VAL A 5 -19.92 -58.78 11.44
N ASP A 6 -20.20 -58.46 12.70
CA ASP A 6 -21.12 -57.45 13.18
C ASP A 6 -20.93 -56.11 12.46
N LYS A 7 -21.82 -55.81 11.50
CA LYS A 7 -21.86 -54.56 10.71
C LYS A 7 -22.68 -53.50 11.46
N LYS A 8 -22.14 -52.96 12.56
CA LYS A 8 -22.36 -51.53 12.81
C LYS A 8 -21.55 -50.79 11.75
N ALA A 9 -22.23 -50.17 10.79
CA ALA A 9 -21.62 -49.46 9.68
C ALA A 9 -20.53 -48.49 10.21
N ARG A 10 -19.26 -48.87 10.04
CA ARG A 10 -18.16 -47.91 10.15
C ARG A 10 -18.37 -46.92 9.03
N ILE A 11 -18.43 -45.63 9.36
CA ILE A 11 -18.39 -44.56 8.35
C ILE A 11 -17.13 -44.82 7.52
N GLY A 12 -17.25 -44.89 6.20
CA GLY A 12 -16.08 -44.98 5.34
C GLY A 12 -15.30 -43.67 5.47
N GLU A 13 -14.06 -43.69 5.96
CA GLU A 13 -13.24 -42.48 6.07
C GLU A 13 -13.06 -41.78 4.70
N GLU A 14 -13.17 -42.53 3.60
CA GLU A 14 -13.28 -41.99 2.24
C GLU A 14 -14.46 -41.02 2.07
N LEU A 15 -15.65 -41.33 2.62
CA LEU A 15 -16.80 -40.41 2.59
C LEU A 15 -16.48 -39.12 3.35
N CYS A 16 -15.79 -39.22 4.50
CA CYS A 16 -15.35 -38.07 5.29
C CYS A 16 -14.38 -37.18 4.50
N ILE A 17 -13.38 -37.77 3.84
CA ILE A 17 -12.39 -37.05 3.02
C ILE A 17 -13.07 -36.42 1.80
N ASN A 18 -13.93 -37.17 1.11
CA ASN A 18 -14.66 -36.69 -0.06
C ASN A 18 -15.63 -35.56 0.26
N THR A 19 -16.25 -35.58 1.45
CA THR A 19 -17.08 -34.47 1.93
C THR A 19 -16.24 -33.21 2.14
N ILE A 20 -15.02 -33.32 2.69
CA ILE A 20 -14.09 -32.17 2.79
C ILE A 20 -13.77 -31.62 1.41
N ARG A 21 -13.42 -32.49 0.44
CA ARG A 21 -13.11 -32.08 -0.94
C ARG A 21 -14.24 -31.26 -1.53
N MET A 22 -15.47 -31.76 -1.46
CA MET A 22 -16.62 -31.12 -2.10
C MET A 22 -17.12 -29.90 -1.35
N LEU A 23 -17.08 -29.88 -0.01
CA LEU A 23 -17.37 -28.69 0.77
C LEU A 23 -16.37 -27.56 0.47
N SER A 24 -15.10 -27.92 0.24
CA SER A 24 -14.05 -26.96 -0.14
C SER A 24 -14.19 -26.49 -1.59
N ALA A 25 -14.72 -27.31 -2.51
CA ALA A 25 -14.95 -26.94 -3.91
C ALA A 25 -16.24 -26.12 -4.11
N ASP A 26 -17.25 -26.32 -3.27
CA ASP A 26 -18.50 -25.56 -3.29
C ASP A 26 -18.30 -24.08 -2.92
N GLN A 27 -17.37 -23.79 -2.00
CA GLN A 27 -17.06 -22.44 -1.54
C GLN A 27 -16.60 -21.50 -2.68
N PRO A 28 -15.53 -21.79 -3.45
CA PRO A 28 -15.17 -20.98 -4.62
C PRO A 28 -16.27 -20.88 -5.67
N SER A 29 -17.09 -21.93 -5.82
CA SER A 29 -18.20 -21.94 -6.77
C SER A 29 -19.30 -20.97 -6.35
N ALA A 30 -19.65 -20.91 -5.06
CA ALA A 30 -20.59 -19.93 -4.51
C ALA A 30 -20.05 -18.49 -4.57
N GLY A 31 -18.78 -18.30 -4.21
CA GLY A 31 -18.11 -17.00 -4.27
C GLY A 31 -17.71 -16.57 -5.70
N LYS A 32 -17.89 -17.44 -6.70
CA LYS A 32 -17.43 -17.26 -8.10
C LYS A 32 -15.94 -16.89 -8.20
N SER A 33 -15.15 -17.27 -7.21
CA SER A 33 -13.76 -16.87 -7.03
C SER A 33 -13.10 -17.79 -6.01
N GLY A 34 -11.83 -18.16 -6.20
CA GLY A 34 -11.05 -18.93 -5.23
C GLY A 34 -10.44 -20.21 -5.78
N HIS A 35 -9.83 -20.99 -4.89
CA HIS A 35 -8.87 -22.05 -5.23
C HIS A 35 -9.40 -23.42 -4.78
N PRO A 36 -9.99 -24.25 -5.67
CA PRO A 36 -10.45 -25.59 -5.30
C PRO A 36 -9.33 -26.65 -5.33
N GLY A 37 -8.28 -26.43 -6.12
CA GLY A 37 -7.24 -27.43 -6.40
C GLY A 37 -6.52 -27.96 -5.17
N ALA A 38 -5.81 -27.10 -4.44
CA ALA A 38 -5.06 -27.48 -3.25
C ALA A 38 -5.97 -28.03 -2.14
N PRO A 39 -7.14 -27.44 -1.83
CA PRO A 39 -8.09 -28.03 -0.87
C PRO A 39 -8.49 -29.47 -1.19
N MET A 40 -8.74 -29.80 -2.45
CA MET A 40 -9.12 -31.15 -2.86
C MET A 40 -7.98 -32.17 -2.71
N GLY A 41 -6.75 -31.76 -3.05
CA GLY A 41 -5.55 -32.58 -2.89
C GLY A 41 -5.15 -32.78 -1.42
N CYS A 42 -5.24 -31.73 -0.61
CA CYS A 42 -4.85 -31.73 0.81
C CYS A 42 -5.94 -32.28 1.76
N ALA A 43 -7.13 -32.62 1.29
CA ALA A 43 -8.22 -33.13 2.13
C ALA A 43 -7.83 -34.35 3.00
N PRO A 44 -7.04 -35.33 2.53
CA PRO A 44 -6.54 -36.44 3.37
C PRO A 44 -5.63 -35.96 4.50
N MET A 45 -4.76 -34.96 4.25
CA MET A 45 -3.91 -34.36 5.29
C MET A 45 -4.75 -33.69 6.38
N ALA A 46 -5.73 -32.88 5.96
CA ALA A 46 -6.63 -32.19 6.88
C ALA A 46 -7.49 -33.17 7.68
N HIS A 47 -7.98 -34.24 7.04
CA HIS A 47 -8.70 -35.32 7.70
C HIS A 47 -7.86 -35.92 8.85
N VAL A 48 -6.61 -36.33 8.57
CA VAL A 48 -5.73 -36.91 9.59
C VAL A 48 -5.49 -35.93 10.73
N LEU A 49 -5.12 -34.68 10.42
CA LEU A 49 -4.80 -33.67 11.43
C LEU A 49 -6.00 -33.38 12.36
N PHE A 50 -7.15 -33.04 11.80
CA PHE A 50 -8.31 -32.59 12.59
C PHE A 50 -9.11 -33.73 13.23
N SER A 51 -9.08 -34.94 12.67
CA SER A 51 -9.88 -36.05 13.20
C SER A 51 -9.12 -37.02 14.10
N LYS A 52 -7.78 -37.15 13.94
CA LYS A 52 -7.00 -38.18 14.64
C LYS A 52 -5.84 -37.63 15.49
N VAL A 53 -5.28 -36.47 15.13
CA VAL A 53 -3.97 -36.04 15.64
C VAL A 53 -4.04 -34.86 16.59
N MET A 54 -4.71 -33.78 16.18
CA MET A 54 -4.63 -32.50 16.87
C MET A 54 -5.52 -32.45 18.11
N LYS A 55 -5.02 -31.83 19.17
CA LYS A 55 -5.80 -31.49 20.37
C LYS A 55 -6.24 -30.04 20.31
N PHE A 56 -7.53 -29.77 20.21
CA PHE A 56 -8.07 -28.40 20.24
C PHE A 56 -9.47 -28.39 20.82
N ASN A 57 -9.92 -27.22 21.27
CA ASN A 57 -11.31 -27.01 21.68
C ASN A 57 -11.99 -26.00 20.74
N PRO A 58 -12.94 -26.43 19.89
CA PRO A 58 -13.69 -25.52 19.01
C PRO A 58 -14.49 -24.43 19.76
N LYS A 59 -14.88 -24.71 21.02
CA LYS A 59 -15.60 -23.75 21.87
C LYS A 59 -14.68 -22.85 22.69
N ASN A 60 -13.38 -23.16 22.75
CA ASN A 60 -12.35 -22.27 23.26
C ASN A 60 -11.12 -22.25 22.33
N PRO A 61 -11.20 -21.52 21.19
CA PRO A 61 -10.07 -21.39 20.26
C PRO A 61 -8.84 -20.70 20.88
N LYS A 62 -8.93 -20.16 22.10
CA LYS A 62 -7.85 -19.49 22.81
C LYS A 62 -7.23 -20.34 23.92
N TRP A 63 -7.66 -21.60 24.09
CA TRP A 63 -7.01 -22.53 25.03
C TRP A 63 -5.51 -22.59 24.77
N SER A 64 -4.72 -22.22 25.78
CA SER A 64 -3.27 -21.93 25.66
C SER A 64 -2.42 -23.17 25.36
N ASN A 65 -2.94 -24.38 25.61
CA ASN A 65 -2.24 -25.64 25.34
C ASN A 65 -2.85 -26.48 24.21
N ARG A 66 -3.59 -25.86 23.28
CA ARG A 66 -4.08 -26.51 22.06
C ARG A 66 -2.94 -26.80 21.07
N ASP A 67 -3.04 -27.80 20.22
CA ASP A 67 -2.17 -27.87 19.05
C ASP A 67 -2.48 -26.70 18.10
N ARG A 68 -1.45 -26.14 17.47
CA ARG A 68 -1.57 -25.02 16.52
C ARG A 68 -1.60 -25.56 15.10
N PHE A 69 -2.45 -24.97 14.26
CA PHE A 69 -2.50 -25.27 12.83
C PHE A 69 -2.35 -24.00 12.00
N VAL A 70 -1.44 -24.05 11.02
CA VAL A 70 -1.22 -22.98 10.06
C VAL A 70 -1.36 -23.50 8.63
N LEU A 71 -2.24 -22.88 7.86
CA LEU A 71 -2.31 -23.10 6.42
C LEU A 71 -1.40 -22.08 5.71
N SER A 72 -0.15 -22.45 5.45
CA SER A 72 0.83 -21.55 4.83
C SER A 72 0.52 -21.25 3.37
N ASN A 73 -0.01 -22.24 2.64
CA ASN A 73 -0.60 -22.06 1.32
C ASN A 73 -2.02 -21.48 1.44
N GLY A 74 -2.13 -20.29 2.03
CA GLY A 74 -3.41 -19.66 2.44
C GLY A 74 -4.44 -19.48 1.32
N HIS A 75 -4.04 -19.55 0.06
CA HIS A 75 -4.98 -19.55 -1.07
C HIS A 75 -5.96 -20.74 -1.00
N GLY A 76 -5.54 -21.87 -0.40
CA GLY A 76 -6.37 -23.05 -0.12
C GLY A 76 -7.27 -22.93 1.12
N CYS A 77 -7.57 -21.72 1.60
CA CYS A 77 -8.33 -21.47 2.83
C CYS A 77 -9.70 -22.14 2.91
N ALA A 78 -10.35 -22.44 1.77
CA ALA A 78 -11.60 -23.20 1.74
C ALA A 78 -11.49 -24.56 2.45
N LEU A 79 -10.29 -25.18 2.45
CA LEU A 79 -9.97 -26.37 3.23
C LEU A 79 -10.09 -26.10 4.74
N GLN A 80 -9.39 -25.06 5.21
CA GLN A 80 -9.37 -24.70 6.63
C GLN A 80 -10.77 -24.31 7.11
N TYR A 81 -11.52 -23.52 6.34
CA TYR A 81 -12.89 -23.14 6.70
C TYR A 81 -13.83 -24.36 6.75
N SER A 82 -13.71 -25.30 5.79
CA SER A 82 -14.44 -26.57 5.84
C SER A 82 -14.15 -27.33 7.13
N MET A 83 -12.88 -27.44 7.53
CA MET A 83 -12.50 -28.14 8.75
C MET A 83 -12.97 -27.42 10.02
N LEU A 84 -12.87 -26.10 10.08
CA LEU A 84 -13.36 -25.31 11.21
C LEU A 84 -14.87 -25.48 11.39
N HIS A 85 -15.64 -25.43 10.30
CA HIS A 85 -17.07 -25.69 10.31
C HIS A 85 -17.38 -27.11 10.82
N LEU A 86 -16.79 -28.13 10.19
CA LEU A 86 -17.04 -29.53 10.53
C LEU A 86 -16.63 -29.88 11.95
N ALA A 87 -15.56 -29.27 12.46
CA ALA A 87 -15.06 -29.50 13.81
C ALA A 87 -15.88 -28.79 14.91
N GLY A 88 -16.78 -27.88 14.55
CA GLY A 88 -17.70 -27.22 15.48
C GLY A 88 -17.22 -25.86 16.01
N PHE A 89 -16.27 -25.22 15.34
CA PHE A 89 -15.89 -23.82 15.62
C PHE A 89 -17.06 -22.88 15.29
N ASP A 90 -16.93 -21.62 15.68
CA ASP A 90 -17.89 -20.56 15.30
C ASP A 90 -17.71 -20.12 13.83
N VAL A 91 -17.88 -21.09 12.93
CA VAL A 91 -17.93 -20.97 11.47
C VAL A 91 -19.12 -21.79 10.99
N SER A 92 -20.19 -21.10 10.59
CA SER A 92 -21.43 -21.73 10.16
C SER A 92 -21.37 -22.17 8.69
N LEU A 93 -22.35 -22.96 8.25
CA LEU A 93 -22.48 -23.32 6.84
C LEU A 93 -22.77 -22.07 5.97
N ASP A 94 -23.46 -21.07 6.53
CA ASP A 94 -23.75 -19.83 5.81
C ASP A 94 -22.51 -18.94 5.69
N ASP A 95 -21.60 -18.98 6.67
CA ASP A 95 -20.28 -18.37 6.54
C ASP A 95 -19.53 -18.96 5.34
N LEU A 96 -19.54 -20.30 5.17
CA LEU A 96 -18.95 -20.97 4.01
C LEU A 96 -19.63 -20.54 2.69
N LYS A 97 -20.96 -20.43 2.66
CA LYS A 97 -21.69 -19.95 1.47
C LYS A 97 -21.33 -18.50 1.10
N SER A 98 -20.97 -17.69 2.09
CA SER A 98 -20.55 -16.30 1.93
C SER A 98 -19.05 -16.13 1.60
N PHE A 99 -18.35 -17.21 1.28
CA PHE A 99 -16.92 -17.18 0.95
C PHE A 99 -16.56 -16.04 -0.02
N ARG A 100 -15.50 -15.29 0.32
CA ARG A 100 -15.01 -14.12 -0.45
C ARG A 100 -16.03 -12.98 -0.63
N SER A 101 -17.07 -12.93 0.20
CA SER A 101 -18.00 -11.79 0.24
C SER A 101 -17.57 -10.76 1.29
N PHE A 102 -17.92 -9.50 1.05
CA PHE A 102 -17.64 -8.42 2.00
C PHE A 102 -18.25 -8.70 3.38
N GLY A 103 -17.45 -8.57 4.44
CA GLY A 103 -17.87 -8.80 5.83
C GLY A 103 -18.01 -10.27 6.24
N SER A 104 -17.68 -11.23 5.35
CA SER A 104 -17.72 -12.66 5.68
C SER A 104 -16.63 -13.08 6.66
N LYS A 105 -16.93 -14.05 7.53
CA LYS A 105 -15.92 -14.78 8.34
C LYS A 105 -15.01 -15.69 7.50
N CYS A 106 -15.29 -15.87 6.21
CA CYS A 106 -14.52 -16.71 5.29
C CYS A 106 -13.92 -15.85 4.14
N PRO A 107 -12.94 -14.97 4.44
CA PRO A 107 -12.27 -14.15 3.43
C PRO A 107 -11.49 -14.99 2.41
N GLY A 108 -10.92 -14.34 1.39
CA GLY A 108 -10.23 -15.04 0.30
C GLY A 108 -8.90 -15.71 0.68
N HIS A 109 -8.36 -15.36 1.86
CA HIS A 109 -7.20 -15.94 2.52
C HIS A 109 -7.44 -15.88 4.03
N PRO A 110 -6.83 -16.74 4.87
CA PRO A 110 -7.08 -16.77 6.31
C PRO A 110 -6.64 -15.45 6.96
N GLU A 111 -7.50 -14.90 7.82
CA GLU A 111 -7.21 -13.70 8.62
C GLU A 111 -7.52 -13.99 10.09
N ASN A 112 -6.53 -13.82 10.97
CA ASN A 112 -6.60 -14.25 12.38
C ASN A 112 -7.65 -13.51 13.21
N PHE A 113 -8.03 -12.31 12.80
CA PHE A 113 -9.04 -11.49 13.47
C PHE A 113 -10.45 -11.68 12.89
N CYS A 114 -10.58 -12.32 11.73
CA CYS A 114 -11.85 -12.55 11.04
C CYS A 114 -12.45 -13.93 11.35
N THR A 115 -11.62 -14.97 11.39
CA THR A 115 -12.10 -16.36 11.44
C THR A 115 -11.64 -17.06 12.74
N PRO A 116 -12.57 -17.49 13.62
CA PRO A 116 -12.22 -18.29 14.80
C PRO A 116 -11.47 -19.58 14.42
N GLY A 117 -10.32 -19.82 15.06
CA GLY A 117 -9.46 -20.98 14.76
C GLY A 117 -8.40 -20.75 13.67
N VAL A 118 -8.30 -19.52 13.13
CA VAL A 118 -7.14 -19.10 12.34
C VAL A 118 -6.11 -18.45 13.27
N GLU A 119 -4.91 -19.05 13.34
CA GLU A 119 -3.83 -18.57 14.21
C GLU A 119 -3.15 -17.29 13.69
N VAL A 120 -2.87 -17.25 12.38
CA VAL A 120 -2.14 -16.18 11.71
C VAL A 120 -2.75 -15.87 10.34
N SER A 121 -2.62 -14.62 9.89
CA SER A 121 -3.02 -14.27 8.52
C SER A 121 -2.00 -14.79 7.52
N THR A 122 -2.44 -15.57 6.55
CA THR A 122 -1.59 -16.09 5.46
C THR A 122 -2.15 -15.67 4.10
N GLY A 123 -1.52 -16.10 3.00
CA GLY A 123 -1.84 -15.65 1.64
C GLY A 123 -0.57 -15.25 0.91
N PRO A 124 0.19 -14.25 1.41
CA PRO A 124 1.57 -14.06 0.99
C PRO A 124 2.37 -15.32 1.31
N LEU A 125 2.87 -15.98 0.27
CA LEU A 125 3.48 -17.31 0.38
C LEU A 125 4.77 -17.26 1.23
N GLY A 126 5.10 -18.39 1.88
CA GLY A 126 6.25 -18.49 2.78
C GLY A 126 6.06 -17.88 4.19
N GLN A 127 5.06 -17.02 4.40
CA GLN A 127 4.79 -16.41 5.71
C GLN A 127 4.33 -17.44 6.74
N GLY A 128 3.33 -18.27 6.41
CA GLY A 128 2.72 -19.19 7.38
C GLY A 128 3.68 -20.22 7.96
N ILE A 129 4.53 -20.84 7.12
CA ILE A 129 5.59 -21.75 7.60
C ILE A 129 6.59 -21.02 8.51
N SER A 130 6.90 -19.76 8.21
CA SER A 130 7.79 -18.94 9.03
C SER A 130 7.15 -18.50 10.35
N ASN A 131 5.83 -18.22 10.35
CA ASN A 131 5.08 -17.98 11.57
C ASN A 131 5.02 -19.25 12.44
N ALA A 132 4.87 -20.43 11.82
CA ALA A 132 4.86 -21.70 12.54
C ALA A 132 6.18 -22.00 13.25
N VAL A 133 7.32 -21.58 12.67
CA VAL A 133 8.61 -21.60 13.39
C VAL A 133 8.54 -20.75 14.66
N GLY A 134 7.92 -19.57 14.60
CA GLY A 134 7.68 -18.72 15.78
C GLY A 134 6.74 -19.33 16.82
N LEU A 135 5.65 -19.97 16.38
CA LEU A 135 4.73 -20.69 17.27
C LEU A 135 5.45 -21.83 18.01
N ALA A 136 6.25 -22.64 17.31
CA ALA A 136 7.01 -23.73 17.90
C ALA A 136 8.16 -23.25 18.79
N LEU A 137 8.79 -22.11 18.46
CA LEU A 137 9.79 -21.47 19.31
C LEU A 137 9.17 -21.00 20.63
N ALA A 138 8.01 -20.33 20.56
CA ALA A 138 7.28 -19.86 21.73
C ALA A 138 6.86 -21.03 22.64
N GLU A 139 6.36 -22.13 22.07
CA GLU A 139 6.05 -23.35 22.83
C GLU A 139 7.28 -23.88 23.57
N LYS A 140 8.41 -24.05 22.86
CA LYS A 140 9.64 -24.59 23.44
C LYS A 140 10.20 -23.70 24.55
N HIS A 141 10.11 -22.37 24.39
CA HIS A 141 10.52 -21.41 25.39
C HIS A 141 9.64 -21.46 26.65
N LEU A 142 8.32 -21.38 26.47
CA LEU A 142 7.36 -21.39 27.57
C LEU A 142 7.32 -22.73 28.30
N ALA A 143 7.52 -23.85 27.58
CA ALA A 143 7.72 -25.16 28.19
C ALA A 143 8.94 -25.17 29.11
N ALA A 144 10.07 -24.63 28.65
CA ALA A 144 11.27 -24.54 29.48
C ALA A 144 11.10 -23.60 30.69
N GLU A 145 10.28 -22.55 30.56
CA GLU A 145 10.02 -21.58 31.63
C GLU A 145 9.05 -22.12 32.69
N PHE A 146 7.92 -22.72 32.26
CA PHE A 146 6.79 -23.03 33.14
C PHE A 146 6.67 -24.51 33.54
N ASN A 147 7.15 -25.47 32.75
CA ASN A 147 7.00 -26.87 33.12
C ASN A 147 7.87 -27.22 34.34
N ARG A 148 7.37 -28.10 35.20
CA ARG A 148 8.06 -28.61 36.39
C ARG A 148 7.89 -30.13 36.45
N ASP A 149 8.65 -30.80 37.29
CA ASP A 149 8.53 -32.26 37.45
C ASP A 149 7.09 -32.64 37.82
N GLY A 150 6.47 -33.50 37.01
CA GLY A 150 5.06 -33.88 37.14
C GLY A 150 4.05 -32.89 36.57
N PHE A 151 4.47 -31.70 36.11
CA PHE A 151 3.61 -30.65 35.57
C PHE A 151 4.04 -30.18 34.17
N ASN A 152 3.44 -30.79 33.15
CA ASN A 152 3.65 -30.43 31.75
C ASN A 152 2.53 -29.48 31.26
N VAL A 153 2.54 -28.24 31.75
CA VAL A 153 1.48 -27.25 31.50
C VAL A 153 1.56 -26.62 30.11
N VAL A 154 2.74 -26.64 29.49
CA VAL A 154 2.96 -26.27 28.08
C VAL A 154 3.52 -27.49 27.34
N ASP A 155 2.67 -28.11 26.54
CA ASP A 155 2.98 -29.29 25.73
C ASP A 155 2.01 -29.43 24.57
N HIS A 156 2.37 -28.84 23.43
CA HIS A 156 1.57 -28.92 22.22
C HIS A 156 2.44 -28.82 20.96
N TYR A 157 1.89 -29.27 19.84
CA TYR A 157 2.56 -29.27 18.54
C TYR A 157 2.10 -28.09 17.68
N THR A 158 2.93 -27.76 16.70
CA THR A 158 2.59 -26.85 15.60
C THR A 158 2.60 -27.62 14.29
N TYR A 159 1.45 -27.69 13.62
CA TYR A 159 1.28 -28.32 12.32
C TYR A 159 1.12 -27.27 11.22
N VAL A 160 1.75 -27.53 10.08
CA VAL A 160 1.67 -26.65 8.91
C VAL A 160 1.30 -27.46 7.69
N ILE A 161 0.39 -26.96 6.86
CA ILE A 161 0.31 -27.38 5.46
C ILE A 161 0.94 -26.28 4.60
N CYS A 162 1.87 -26.64 3.72
CA CYS A 162 2.47 -25.73 2.75
C CYS A 162 2.55 -26.39 1.36
N GLY A 163 2.69 -25.59 0.31
CA GLY A 163 2.86 -26.07 -1.06
C GLY A 163 4.14 -25.54 -1.71
N ASP A 164 4.33 -25.88 -2.99
CA ASP A 164 5.52 -25.52 -3.78
C ASP A 164 5.87 -24.03 -3.69
N GLY A 165 4.87 -23.15 -3.89
CA GLY A 165 5.09 -21.70 -3.84
C GLY A 165 5.56 -21.20 -2.46
N CYS A 166 5.22 -21.87 -1.36
CA CYS A 166 5.80 -21.51 -0.06
C CYS A 166 7.30 -21.85 -0.01
N LEU A 167 7.72 -22.97 -0.60
CA LEU A 167 9.09 -23.47 -0.54
C LEU A 167 10.04 -22.84 -1.55
N GLN A 168 9.49 -22.11 -2.54
CA GLN A 168 10.22 -21.23 -3.45
C GLN A 168 10.59 -19.90 -2.79
N GLU A 169 9.77 -19.41 -1.85
CA GLU A 169 9.97 -18.10 -1.22
C GLU A 169 11.15 -18.11 -0.25
N GLY A 170 12.03 -17.10 -0.37
CA GLY A 170 13.26 -16.98 0.42
C GLY A 170 13.02 -16.97 1.93
N VAL A 171 11.95 -16.30 2.38
CA VAL A 171 11.54 -16.25 3.79
C VAL A 171 11.34 -17.63 4.41
N SER A 172 10.84 -18.59 3.63
CA SER A 172 10.65 -19.98 4.11
C SER A 172 11.98 -20.68 4.32
N SER A 173 12.98 -20.43 3.46
CA SER A 173 14.32 -20.99 3.60
C SER A 173 15.04 -20.40 4.79
N GLU A 174 14.92 -19.09 5.01
CA GLU A 174 15.45 -18.40 6.19
C GLU A 174 14.90 -19.03 7.48
N ALA A 175 13.58 -19.11 7.61
CA ALA A 175 12.94 -19.65 8.79
C ALA A 175 13.20 -21.15 8.97
N SER A 176 13.18 -21.95 7.89
CA SER A 176 13.44 -23.39 7.97
C SER A 176 14.88 -23.70 8.38
N SER A 177 15.83 -22.94 7.85
CA SER A 177 17.24 -23.03 8.25
C SER A 177 17.40 -22.79 9.76
N LEU A 178 16.76 -21.74 10.29
CA LEU A 178 16.83 -21.42 11.71
C LEU A 178 16.11 -22.45 12.59
N ALA A 179 14.95 -22.96 12.16
CA ALA A 179 14.20 -23.98 12.89
C ALA A 179 14.98 -25.29 13.06
N GLY A 180 15.72 -25.70 12.03
CA GLY A 180 16.62 -26.85 12.07
C GLY A 180 17.76 -26.65 13.06
N HIS A 181 18.43 -25.48 13.00
CA HIS A 181 19.47 -25.08 13.96
C HIS A 181 18.98 -25.11 15.41
N LEU A 182 17.76 -24.62 15.67
CA LEU A 182 17.17 -24.56 17.01
C LEU A 182 16.58 -25.89 17.51
N GLY A 183 16.53 -26.93 16.67
CA GLY A 183 16.00 -28.24 17.01
C GLY A 183 14.55 -28.19 17.50
N LEU A 184 13.66 -27.56 16.72
CA LEU A 184 12.24 -27.39 17.06
C LEU A 184 11.43 -28.68 16.81
N GLY A 185 11.60 -29.70 17.65
CA GLY A 185 10.99 -31.03 17.47
C GLY A 185 9.46 -31.12 17.47
N LYS A 186 8.77 -30.08 17.94
CA LYS A 186 7.29 -30.02 17.90
C LYS A 186 6.73 -29.26 16.69
N LEU A 187 7.58 -28.92 15.72
CA LEU A 187 7.18 -28.37 14.42
C LEU A 187 7.09 -29.49 13.38
N ILE A 188 5.90 -29.72 12.83
CA ILE A 188 5.63 -30.73 11.81
C ILE A 188 5.00 -30.06 10.59
N VAL A 189 5.71 -30.08 9.46
CA VAL A 189 5.28 -29.50 8.19
C VAL A 189 4.84 -30.61 7.24
N LEU A 190 3.63 -30.52 6.72
CA LEU A 190 3.08 -31.36 5.67
C LEU A 190 3.19 -30.58 4.35
N TYR A 191 4.13 -30.98 3.50
CA TYR A 191 4.36 -30.36 2.21
C TYR A 191 3.56 -31.09 1.12
N ASP A 192 2.65 -30.35 0.50
CA ASP A 192 1.86 -30.74 -0.66
C ASP A 192 2.72 -30.73 -1.94
N ASP A 193 3.38 -31.86 -2.23
CA ASP A 193 4.21 -32.07 -3.43
C ASP A 193 3.35 -32.49 -4.63
N ASN A 194 2.47 -31.58 -5.07
CA ASN A 194 1.55 -31.83 -6.19
C ASN A 194 2.17 -31.52 -7.58
N LYS A 195 3.34 -30.87 -7.61
CA LYS A 195 4.10 -30.49 -8.81
C LYS A 195 3.42 -29.46 -9.72
N ILE A 196 2.48 -28.67 -9.21
CA ILE A 196 1.76 -27.64 -9.96
C ILE A 196 1.84 -26.28 -9.24
N THR A 197 2.13 -25.25 -10.01
CA THR A 197 2.00 -23.83 -9.62
C THR A 197 1.05 -23.12 -10.59
N ILE A 198 0.92 -21.78 -10.49
CA ILE A 198 0.07 -20.98 -11.39
C ILE A 198 0.50 -21.15 -12.86
N ASP A 199 1.82 -21.12 -13.11
CA ASP A 199 2.38 -21.14 -14.47
C ASP A 199 2.31 -22.52 -15.13
N GLY A 200 2.02 -23.58 -14.37
CA GLY A 200 2.05 -24.95 -14.88
C GLY A 200 2.74 -25.90 -13.93
N HIS A 201 3.35 -26.95 -14.51
CA HIS A 201 4.16 -27.88 -13.76
C HIS A 201 5.41 -27.22 -13.16
N THR A 202 5.82 -27.71 -12.00
CA THR A 202 6.99 -27.21 -11.25
C THR A 202 8.31 -27.38 -12.00
N ASP A 203 8.40 -28.24 -13.00
CA ASP A 203 9.59 -28.41 -13.84
C ASP A 203 9.97 -27.14 -14.63
N LEU A 204 9.04 -26.20 -14.74
CA LEU A 204 9.29 -24.89 -15.36
C LEU A 204 10.23 -24.00 -14.52
N SER A 205 10.22 -24.10 -13.18
CA SER A 205 10.95 -23.15 -12.31
C SER A 205 11.37 -23.66 -10.92
N PHE A 206 11.05 -24.91 -10.56
CA PHE A 206 11.29 -25.48 -9.22
C PHE A 206 11.61 -26.98 -9.29
N THR A 207 12.86 -27.29 -9.63
CA THR A 207 13.36 -28.65 -9.88
C THR A 207 14.38 -29.14 -8.84
N GLU A 208 14.52 -28.44 -7.71
CA GLU A 208 15.42 -28.83 -6.64
C GLU A 208 14.97 -30.10 -5.90
N ASP A 209 15.92 -30.73 -5.21
CA ASP A 209 15.62 -31.82 -4.29
C ASP A 209 15.28 -31.25 -2.90
N VAL A 210 14.00 -30.95 -2.70
CA VAL A 210 13.47 -30.38 -1.45
C VAL A 210 13.83 -31.24 -0.24
N ALA A 211 13.77 -32.57 -0.38
CA ALA A 211 14.09 -33.49 0.71
C ALA A 211 15.55 -33.31 1.15
N LYS A 212 16.49 -33.35 0.21
CA LYS A 212 17.91 -33.13 0.52
C LYS A 212 18.20 -31.75 1.08
N ARG A 213 17.52 -30.71 0.59
CA ARG A 213 17.67 -29.35 1.15
C ARG A 213 17.24 -29.31 2.62
N TYR A 214 16.11 -29.92 2.97
CA TYR A 214 15.63 -29.95 4.34
C TYR A 214 16.47 -30.85 5.26
N GLU A 215 16.96 -31.98 4.77
CA GLU A 215 17.96 -32.80 5.47
C GLU A 215 19.22 -31.97 5.78
N ALA A 216 19.70 -31.18 4.82
CA ALA A 216 20.85 -30.29 5.00
C ALA A 216 20.60 -29.17 6.02
N TYR A 217 19.35 -28.73 6.21
CA TYR A 217 18.96 -27.82 7.29
C TYR A 217 18.88 -28.51 8.67
N GLY A 218 19.01 -29.83 8.75
CA GLY A 218 18.92 -30.59 10.00
C GLY A 218 17.50 -31.04 10.36
N TRP A 219 16.60 -31.14 9.38
CA TRP A 219 15.24 -31.64 9.59
C TRP A 219 15.16 -33.17 9.48
N GLN A 220 14.16 -33.76 10.12
CA GLN A 220 13.68 -35.09 9.72
C GLN A 220 12.87 -34.94 8.42
N VAL A 221 13.10 -35.82 7.45
CA VAL A 221 12.29 -35.88 6.22
C VAL A 221 11.61 -37.24 6.14
N ILE A 222 10.29 -37.24 5.95
CA ILE A 222 9.48 -38.44 5.74
C ILE A 222 8.75 -38.26 4.41
N THR A 223 8.69 -39.30 3.58
CA THR A 223 7.95 -39.25 2.31
C THR A 223 6.70 -40.13 2.38
N VAL A 224 5.59 -39.62 1.86
CA VAL A 224 4.35 -40.38 1.62
C VAL A 224 4.05 -40.31 0.12
N ASP A 225 4.14 -41.45 -0.57
CA ASP A 225 4.05 -41.53 -2.02
C ASP A 225 2.62 -41.45 -2.58
N ASP A 226 1.61 -41.78 -1.78
CA ASP A 226 0.19 -41.62 -2.13
C ASP A 226 -0.57 -40.84 -1.05
N GLY A 227 -0.53 -39.52 -1.17
CA GLY A 227 -1.31 -38.62 -0.32
C GLY A 227 -2.77 -38.49 -0.70
N ASN A 228 -3.25 -39.14 -1.78
CA ASN A 228 -4.64 -39.02 -2.24
C ASN A 228 -5.54 -40.07 -1.58
N HIS A 229 -5.00 -41.26 -1.33
CA HIS A 229 -5.72 -42.40 -0.74
C HIS A 229 -5.16 -42.87 0.61
N ASP A 230 -3.83 -42.90 0.78
CA ASP A 230 -3.19 -43.51 1.96
C ASP A 230 -3.07 -42.52 3.14
N HIS A 231 -4.23 -42.10 3.64
CA HIS A 231 -4.34 -41.28 4.86
C HIS A 231 -3.77 -41.99 6.11
N GLU A 232 -3.70 -43.34 6.11
CA GLU A 232 -3.04 -44.09 7.17
C GLU A 232 -1.51 -43.95 7.12
N ALA A 233 -0.88 -43.89 5.94
CA ALA A 233 0.53 -43.53 5.81
C ALA A 233 0.82 -42.10 6.29
N ILE A 234 -0.07 -41.14 6.00
CA ILE A 234 0.05 -39.77 6.53
C ILE A 234 -0.03 -39.80 8.08
N ASN A 235 -0.99 -40.52 8.65
CA ASN A 235 -1.12 -40.67 10.10
C ASN A 235 0.11 -41.32 10.74
N LYS A 236 0.65 -42.39 10.12
CA LYS A 236 1.90 -43.04 10.55
C LYS A 236 3.09 -42.11 10.45
N ALA A 237 3.21 -41.31 9.39
CA ALA A 237 4.27 -40.33 9.22
C ALA A 237 4.23 -39.26 10.31
N VAL A 238 3.03 -38.75 10.66
CA VAL A 238 2.87 -37.81 11.78
C VAL A 238 3.22 -38.47 13.11
N ALA A 239 2.82 -39.72 13.33
CA ALA A 239 3.19 -40.46 14.54
C ALA A 239 4.71 -40.70 14.64
N GLU A 240 5.37 -40.95 13.52
CA GLU A 240 6.83 -41.08 13.45
C GLU A 240 7.54 -39.75 13.71
N ALA A 241 7.02 -38.65 13.14
CA ALA A 241 7.54 -37.30 13.37
C ALA A 241 7.57 -36.96 14.87
N LYS A 242 6.51 -37.30 15.61
CA LYS A 242 6.43 -37.06 17.06
C LYS A 242 7.47 -37.81 17.90
N LYS A 243 8.12 -38.85 17.35
CA LYS A 243 9.19 -39.57 18.05
C LYS A 243 10.53 -38.84 18.01
N VAL A 244 10.73 -37.95 17.02
CA VAL A 244 11.95 -37.15 16.88
C VAL A 244 11.73 -35.80 17.55
N THR A 245 12.23 -35.67 18.79
CA THR A 245 11.96 -34.50 19.64
C THR A 245 13.00 -33.39 19.50
N ASP A 246 14.08 -33.61 18.75
CA ASP A 246 15.23 -32.72 18.68
C ASP A 246 15.48 -32.11 17.29
N LYS A 247 14.58 -32.37 16.33
CA LYS A 247 14.58 -31.84 14.96
C LYS A 247 13.16 -31.55 14.48
N PRO A 248 12.90 -30.42 13.80
CA PRO A 248 11.64 -30.24 13.10
C PRO A 248 11.48 -31.29 11.98
N THR A 249 10.24 -31.57 11.58
CA THR A 249 9.94 -32.60 10.57
C THR A 249 9.25 -32.02 9.34
N LEU A 250 9.73 -32.40 8.16
CA LEU A 250 9.07 -32.20 6.88
C LEU A 250 8.51 -33.56 6.40
N ILE A 251 7.20 -33.66 6.29
CA ILE A 251 6.51 -34.77 5.65
C ILE A 251 6.19 -34.35 4.22
N LYS A 252 6.95 -34.85 3.26
CA LYS A 252 6.74 -34.64 1.83
C LYS A 252 5.66 -35.59 1.34
N ILE A 253 4.50 -35.07 0.94
CA ILE A 253 3.33 -35.86 0.61
C ILE A 253 2.98 -35.63 -0.85
N ARG A 254 3.00 -36.70 -1.63
CA ARG A 254 2.72 -36.66 -3.06
C ARG A 254 1.21 -36.69 -3.28
N THR A 255 0.64 -35.62 -3.83
CA THR A 255 -0.80 -35.50 -4.13
C THR A 255 -1.05 -35.16 -5.59
N ILE A 256 -2.31 -35.14 -5.99
CA ILE A 256 -2.79 -34.58 -7.25
C ILE A 256 -3.63 -33.34 -6.95
N ILE A 257 -3.24 -32.19 -7.51
CA ILE A 257 -4.03 -30.96 -7.37
C ILE A 257 -5.41 -31.14 -8.03
N GLY A 258 -6.48 -30.73 -7.34
CA GLY A 258 -7.85 -30.87 -7.84
C GLY A 258 -8.32 -32.32 -8.00
N TYR A 259 -7.72 -33.25 -7.27
CA TYR A 259 -8.04 -34.68 -7.33
C TYR A 259 -9.55 -34.96 -7.41
N GLY A 260 -9.96 -35.70 -8.43
CA GLY A 260 -11.36 -36.01 -8.74
C GLY A 260 -11.88 -35.32 -9.99
N SER A 261 -11.51 -34.05 -10.19
CA SER A 261 -11.98 -33.17 -11.27
C SER A 261 -11.48 -33.61 -12.65
N LYS A 262 -12.24 -33.28 -13.71
CA LYS A 262 -11.77 -33.39 -15.10
C LYS A 262 -10.52 -32.56 -15.39
N ALA A 263 -10.24 -31.55 -14.58
CA ALA A 263 -9.08 -30.67 -14.67
C ALA A 263 -7.99 -30.98 -13.61
N GLU A 264 -8.07 -32.13 -12.93
CA GLU A 264 -7.05 -32.56 -11.98
C GLU A 264 -5.65 -32.60 -12.61
N ASN A 265 -4.61 -32.40 -11.78
CA ASN A 265 -3.21 -32.36 -12.22
C ASN A 265 -2.88 -31.28 -13.28
N THR A 266 -3.67 -30.20 -13.36
CA THR A 266 -3.40 -29.06 -14.24
C THR A 266 -3.38 -27.74 -13.46
N HIS A 267 -2.71 -26.72 -13.97
CA HIS A 267 -2.77 -25.38 -13.36
C HIS A 267 -4.17 -24.73 -13.45
N GLY A 268 -5.04 -25.22 -14.35
CA GLY A 268 -6.39 -24.68 -14.53
C GLY A 268 -7.30 -24.86 -13.31
N VAL A 269 -7.04 -25.86 -12.45
CA VAL A 269 -7.78 -26.09 -11.20
C VAL A 269 -7.18 -25.33 -10.00
N HIS A 270 -6.08 -24.59 -10.19
CA HIS A 270 -5.40 -23.88 -9.10
C HIS A 270 -6.28 -22.79 -8.48
N GLY A 271 -6.71 -21.80 -9.28
CA GLY A 271 -7.32 -20.56 -8.77
C GLY A 271 -8.62 -20.13 -9.41
N ALA A 272 -9.31 -21.05 -10.09
CA ALA A 272 -10.63 -20.83 -10.66
C ALA A 272 -11.63 -21.85 -10.11
N PRO A 273 -12.89 -21.45 -9.87
CA PRO A 273 -13.94 -22.40 -9.52
C PRO A 273 -14.06 -23.51 -10.57
N LEU A 274 -14.44 -24.71 -10.13
CA LEU A 274 -14.76 -25.80 -11.05
C LEU A 274 -15.97 -25.42 -11.90
N LYS A 275 -16.00 -25.91 -13.14
CA LYS A 275 -17.18 -25.75 -13.99
C LYS A 275 -18.37 -26.49 -13.36
N PRO A 276 -19.61 -26.00 -13.49
CA PRO A 276 -20.76 -26.64 -12.86
C PRO A 276 -20.94 -28.13 -13.20
N ASP A 277 -20.69 -28.52 -14.45
CA ASP A 277 -20.77 -29.91 -14.91
C ASP A 277 -19.64 -30.77 -14.32
N ASP A 278 -18.45 -30.21 -14.14
CA ASP A 278 -17.30 -30.86 -13.53
C ASP A 278 -17.49 -31.03 -12.02
N LEU A 279 -17.95 -29.99 -11.33
CA LEU A 279 -18.27 -30.03 -9.90
C LEU A 279 -19.32 -31.11 -9.60
N SER A 280 -20.40 -31.14 -10.39
CA SER A 280 -21.49 -32.13 -10.25
C SER A 280 -20.97 -33.56 -10.49
N ALA A 281 -20.25 -33.78 -11.59
CA ALA A 281 -19.67 -35.10 -11.90
C ALA A 281 -18.63 -35.54 -10.87
N THR A 282 -17.86 -34.61 -10.30
CA THR A 282 -16.87 -34.91 -9.25
C THR A 282 -17.56 -35.35 -7.95
N LYS A 283 -18.68 -34.72 -7.58
CA LYS A 283 -19.50 -35.18 -6.43
C LYS A 283 -20.00 -36.61 -6.64
N GLU A 284 -20.55 -36.91 -7.81
CA GLU A 284 -21.04 -38.26 -8.14
C GLU A 284 -19.91 -39.30 -8.11
N LYS A 285 -18.74 -38.97 -8.68
CA LYS A 285 -17.53 -39.81 -8.62
C LYS A 285 -17.11 -40.12 -7.18
N PHE A 286 -17.36 -39.20 -6.26
CA PHE A 286 -17.07 -39.34 -4.84
C PHE A 286 -18.20 -39.90 -3.99
N GLY A 287 -19.30 -40.36 -4.61
CA GLY A 287 -20.45 -40.94 -3.92
C GLY A 287 -21.34 -39.91 -3.22
N LEU A 288 -21.24 -38.64 -3.59
CA LEU A 288 -22.07 -37.54 -3.08
C LEU A 288 -23.11 -37.12 -4.13
N PRO A 289 -24.28 -36.56 -3.73
CA PRO A 289 -25.30 -36.11 -4.67
C PRO A 289 -24.79 -34.97 -5.56
N GLY A 290 -24.78 -35.19 -6.88
CA GLY A 290 -24.27 -34.23 -7.86
C GLY A 290 -25.07 -32.92 -7.97
N ASP A 291 -26.33 -32.94 -7.55
CA ASP A 291 -27.27 -31.82 -7.62
C ASP A 291 -27.30 -30.94 -6.36
N LYS A 292 -26.65 -31.38 -5.27
CA LYS A 292 -26.62 -30.64 -3.99
C LYS A 292 -25.34 -29.85 -3.83
N THR A 293 -25.45 -28.65 -3.25
CA THR A 293 -24.30 -27.82 -2.83
C THR A 293 -24.24 -27.74 -1.31
N PHE A 294 -23.03 -27.62 -0.76
CA PHE A 294 -22.76 -27.59 0.67
C PHE A 294 -23.36 -28.79 1.41
N PHE A 295 -23.38 -29.95 0.76
CA PHE A 295 -23.95 -31.17 1.31
C PHE A 295 -22.97 -31.85 2.26
N VAL A 296 -23.38 -32.03 3.51
CA VAL A 296 -22.63 -32.74 4.56
C VAL A 296 -23.50 -33.87 5.09
N PRO A 297 -23.14 -35.15 4.88
CA PRO A 297 -23.86 -36.27 5.49
C PRO A 297 -23.87 -36.17 7.02
N ASP A 298 -24.99 -36.54 7.66
CA ASP A 298 -25.14 -36.45 9.12
C ASP A 298 -24.07 -37.26 9.87
N GLU A 299 -23.68 -38.41 9.30
CA GLU A 299 -22.62 -39.25 9.84
C GLU A 299 -21.24 -38.57 9.79
N VAL A 300 -20.93 -37.83 8.72
CA VAL A 300 -19.69 -37.04 8.58
C VAL A 300 -19.69 -35.86 9.56
N LYS A 301 -20.83 -35.17 9.71
CA LYS A 301 -20.99 -34.11 10.70
C LYS A 301 -20.72 -34.61 12.12
N LYS A 302 -21.32 -35.75 12.49
CA LYS A 302 -21.07 -36.39 13.79
C LYS A 302 -19.63 -36.88 13.96
N PHE A 303 -19.02 -37.35 12.87
CA PHE A 303 -17.63 -37.85 12.88
C PHE A 303 -16.62 -36.75 13.19
N TYR A 304 -16.79 -35.55 12.62
CA TYR A 304 -15.84 -34.45 12.77
C TYR A 304 -16.11 -33.53 13.95
N ASP A 305 -17.31 -33.53 14.53
CA ASP A 305 -17.58 -32.71 15.72
C ASP A 305 -16.57 -33.05 16.83
N ARG A 306 -15.78 -32.04 17.24
CA ARG A 306 -14.77 -32.16 18.30
C ARG A 306 -15.15 -31.37 19.54
N THR A 307 -16.40 -30.92 19.67
CA THR A 307 -16.82 -30.09 20.82
C THR A 307 -16.74 -30.85 22.14
N ILE A 308 -17.21 -32.11 22.20
CA ILE A 308 -17.15 -32.95 23.41
C ILE A 308 -15.71 -33.37 23.71
N GLU A 309 -14.98 -33.87 22.71
CA GLU A 309 -13.59 -34.31 22.87
C GLU A 309 -12.65 -33.16 23.25
N GLY A 310 -12.81 -32.01 22.59
CA GLY A 310 -12.05 -30.80 22.86
C GLY A 310 -12.29 -30.25 24.27
N ALA A 311 -13.54 -30.26 24.75
CA ALA A 311 -13.86 -29.90 26.12
C ALA A 311 -13.22 -30.88 27.13
N ALA A 312 -13.18 -32.18 26.82
CA ALA A 312 -12.51 -33.17 27.67
C ALA A 312 -10.98 -32.98 27.72
N HIS A 313 -10.35 -32.69 26.58
CA HIS A 313 -8.92 -32.36 26.52
C HIS A 313 -8.58 -31.12 27.36
N GLU A 314 -9.36 -30.06 27.23
CA GLU A 314 -9.16 -28.83 28.00
C GLU A 314 -9.47 -29.04 29.48
N SER A 315 -10.52 -29.80 29.84
CA SER A 315 -10.83 -30.11 31.25
C SER A 315 -9.67 -30.83 31.93
N LYS A 316 -9.08 -31.83 31.26
CA LYS A 316 -7.90 -32.53 31.78
C LYS A 316 -6.71 -31.60 31.97
N TRP A 317 -6.50 -30.65 31.06
CA TRP A 317 -5.47 -29.63 31.21
C TRP A 317 -5.79 -28.66 32.35
N ASN A 318 -7.04 -28.26 32.54
CA ASN A 318 -7.47 -27.40 33.64
C ASN A 318 -7.27 -28.07 35.00
N GLU A 319 -7.50 -29.37 35.12
CA GLU A 319 -7.18 -30.16 36.32
C GLU A 319 -5.67 -30.16 36.62
N LEU A 320 -4.85 -30.41 35.59
CA LEU A 320 -3.38 -30.31 35.70
C LEU A 320 -2.94 -28.91 36.11
N PHE A 321 -3.51 -27.87 35.50
CA PHE A 321 -3.16 -26.48 35.78
C PHE A 321 -3.61 -26.03 37.17
N ALA A 322 -4.75 -26.53 37.67
CA ALA A 322 -5.19 -26.29 39.04
C ALA A 322 -4.22 -26.90 40.06
N ALA A 323 -3.76 -28.13 39.83
CA ALA A 323 -2.73 -28.76 40.66
C ALA A 323 -1.38 -28.01 40.56
N TYR A 324 -1.00 -27.57 39.35
CA TYR A 324 0.19 -26.74 39.13
C TYR A 324 0.10 -25.43 39.89
N LYS A 325 -1.06 -24.75 39.88
CA LYS A 325 -1.30 -23.50 40.60
C LYS A 325 -1.20 -23.67 42.11
N ALA A 326 -1.66 -24.79 42.65
CA ALA A 326 -1.50 -25.10 44.07
C ALA A 326 -0.03 -25.35 44.46
N ALA A 327 0.75 -26.01 43.59
CA ALA A 327 2.16 -26.33 43.83
C ALA A 327 3.12 -25.16 43.52
N HIS A 328 2.79 -24.31 42.55
CA HIS A 328 3.64 -23.25 41.99
C HIS A 328 2.85 -21.94 41.76
N PRO A 329 2.32 -21.32 42.84
CA PRO A 329 1.37 -20.20 42.72
C PRO A 329 1.94 -18.98 42.00
N GLU A 330 3.22 -18.65 42.20
CA GLU A 330 3.86 -17.50 41.53
C GLU A 330 3.97 -17.71 40.02
N LEU A 331 4.42 -18.89 39.58
CA LEU A 331 4.55 -19.22 38.15
C LEU A 331 3.18 -19.32 37.48
N ALA A 332 2.19 -19.91 38.15
CA ALA A 332 0.83 -19.99 37.63
C ALA A 332 0.19 -18.59 37.51
N GLY A 333 0.40 -17.72 38.50
CA GLY A 333 -0.07 -16.34 38.46
C GLY A 333 0.56 -15.55 37.31
N ASP A 334 1.86 -15.74 37.07
CA ASP A 334 2.55 -15.12 35.94
C ASP A 334 2.09 -15.69 34.58
N TYR A 335 1.89 -17.01 34.48
CA TYR A 335 1.31 -17.66 33.30
C TYR A 335 -0.07 -17.08 32.97
N GLU A 336 -0.99 -17.05 33.93
CA GLU A 336 -2.34 -16.50 33.77
C GLU A 336 -2.29 -15.03 33.34
N ARG A 337 -1.41 -14.22 33.95
CA ARG A 337 -1.21 -12.81 33.62
C ARG A 337 -0.78 -12.63 32.16
N ARG A 338 0.26 -13.35 31.73
CA ARG A 338 0.83 -13.24 30.37
C ARG A 338 -0.17 -13.69 29.30
N PHE A 339 -0.85 -14.83 29.50
CA PHE A 339 -1.86 -15.32 28.56
C PHE A 339 -3.15 -14.48 28.54
N ALA A 340 -3.42 -13.71 29.60
CA ALA A 340 -4.46 -12.68 29.61
C ALA A 340 -4.01 -11.34 28.99
N GLY A 341 -2.75 -11.22 28.53
CA GLY A 341 -2.20 -10.00 27.94
C GLY A 341 -1.98 -8.85 28.93
N LYS A 342 -1.99 -9.11 30.24
CA LYS A 342 -1.91 -8.08 31.29
C LYS A 342 -0.45 -7.74 31.64
N LEU A 343 -0.13 -6.46 31.77
CA LEU A 343 1.16 -5.99 32.28
C LEU A 343 1.14 -5.93 33.82
N PRO A 344 2.27 -6.17 34.52
CA PRO A 344 2.38 -5.91 35.97
C PRO A 344 2.14 -4.43 36.27
N ALA A 345 1.40 -4.08 37.34
CA ALA A 345 1.00 -2.69 37.59
C ALA A 345 2.18 -1.71 37.76
N ASP A 346 3.31 -2.18 38.29
CA ASP A 346 4.50 -1.41 38.61
C ASP A 346 5.64 -1.59 37.59
N TRP A 347 5.35 -2.14 36.41
CA TRP A 347 6.39 -2.45 35.41
C TRP A 347 7.21 -1.23 34.95
N LYS A 348 6.64 -0.02 35.05
CA LYS A 348 7.29 1.25 34.69
C LYS A 348 8.20 1.83 35.78
N LYS A 349 8.21 1.25 36.99
CA LYS A 349 8.83 1.83 38.20
C LYS A 349 10.34 2.11 38.06
N ASN A 350 11.06 1.24 37.34
CA ASN A 350 12.51 1.30 37.19
C ASN A 350 12.94 1.74 35.78
N LEU A 351 12.06 2.39 35.02
CA LEU A 351 12.44 2.94 33.72
C LEU A 351 13.42 4.11 33.92
N PRO A 352 14.47 4.21 33.08
CA PRO A 352 15.44 5.27 33.21
C PRO A 352 14.83 6.63 32.82
N SER A 353 15.36 7.70 33.38
CA SER A 353 15.09 9.08 32.98
C SER A 353 16.41 9.82 32.78
N PHE A 354 16.37 10.85 31.94
CA PHE A 354 17.56 11.58 31.53
C PHE A 354 17.34 13.08 31.67
N SER A 355 18.35 13.77 32.17
CA SER A 355 18.41 15.22 32.32
C SER A 355 19.24 15.84 31.20
N PRO A 356 19.05 17.13 30.86
CA PRO A 356 19.88 17.82 29.88
C PRO A 356 21.38 17.87 30.20
N SER A 357 21.75 17.68 31.47
CA SER A 357 23.15 17.60 31.92
C SER A 357 23.79 16.22 31.71
N ASP A 358 23.00 15.18 31.47
CA ASP A 358 23.54 13.84 31.23
C ASP A 358 24.28 13.75 29.89
N PRO A 359 25.35 12.95 29.79
CA PRO A 359 26.14 12.85 28.57
C PRO A 359 25.31 12.47 27.34
N ALA A 360 25.63 13.11 26.21
CA ALA A 360 25.05 12.75 24.92
C ALA A 360 25.34 11.29 24.56
N LYS A 361 24.33 10.58 24.06
CA LYS A 361 24.43 9.19 23.58
C LYS A 361 23.60 9.02 22.32
N ALA A 362 23.89 8.00 21.54
CA ALA A 362 23.04 7.65 20.40
C ALA A 362 21.71 7.07 20.88
N THR A 363 20.62 7.23 20.13
CA THR A 363 19.34 6.64 20.57
C THR A 363 19.34 5.12 20.53
N ARG A 364 20.24 4.47 19.76
CA ARG A 364 20.51 3.03 19.92
C ARG A 364 21.10 2.65 21.30
N GLN A 365 21.89 3.52 21.91
CA GLN A 365 22.45 3.28 23.25
C GLN A 365 21.39 3.56 24.34
N PHE A 366 20.55 4.58 24.15
CA PHE A 366 19.39 4.75 25.02
C PHE A 366 18.40 3.59 24.90
N SER A 367 18.25 3.03 23.69
CA SER A 367 17.43 1.85 23.43
C SER A 367 17.96 0.61 24.14
N GLU A 368 19.28 0.39 24.19
CA GLU A 368 19.88 -0.68 25.00
C GLU A 368 19.49 -0.58 26.48
N ILE A 369 19.57 0.62 27.05
CA ILE A 369 19.22 0.88 28.45
C ILE A 369 17.71 0.66 28.67
N ALA A 370 16.87 1.23 27.80
CA ALA A 370 15.42 1.11 27.88
C ALA A 370 14.96 -0.35 27.70
N LEU A 371 15.45 -1.06 26.68
CA LEU A 371 15.14 -2.46 26.42
C LEU A 371 15.49 -3.34 27.62
N ASN A 372 16.66 -3.15 28.22
CA ASN A 372 17.06 -3.93 29.39
C ASN A 372 16.23 -3.60 30.64
N ALA A 373 15.82 -2.35 30.83
CA ALA A 373 14.88 -2.00 31.91
C ALA A 373 13.51 -2.65 31.71
N VAL A 374 12.96 -2.53 30.49
CA VAL A 374 11.67 -3.12 30.09
C VAL A 374 11.70 -4.65 30.21
N ALA A 375 12.72 -5.31 29.68
CA ALA A 375 12.85 -6.76 29.72
C ALA A 375 13.21 -7.32 31.10
N SER A 376 13.69 -6.48 32.03
CA SER A 376 13.84 -6.85 33.44
C SER A 376 12.49 -6.86 34.15
N ALA A 377 11.62 -5.89 33.84
CA ALA A 377 10.29 -5.77 34.42
C ALA A 377 9.27 -6.73 33.78
N LEU A 378 9.47 -7.08 32.51
CA LEU A 378 8.55 -7.88 31.71
C LEU A 378 9.26 -9.14 31.21
N PRO A 379 9.13 -10.27 31.92
CA PRO A 379 9.78 -11.50 31.53
C PRO A 379 9.25 -12.10 30.22
N GLU A 380 8.07 -11.66 29.76
CA GLU A 380 7.53 -11.98 28.44
C GLU A 380 8.25 -11.32 27.25
N ILE A 381 9.18 -10.38 27.49
CA ILE A 381 9.98 -9.75 26.42
C ILE A 381 11.04 -10.74 25.94
N VAL A 382 10.86 -11.22 24.72
CA VAL A 382 11.76 -12.13 24.01
C VAL A 382 12.09 -11.54 22.65
N GLY A 383 13.26 -11.81 22.11
CA GLY A 383 13.61 -11.22 20.83
C GLY A 383 15.08 -11.25 20.54
N GLY A 384 15.50 -10.59 19.48
CA GLY A 384 16.85 -10.77 18.98
C GLY A 384 17.24 -9.79 17.89
N SER A 385 18.36 -10.08 17.25
CA SER A 385 18.87 -9.31 16.11
C SER A 385 19.24 -10.23 14.95
N ALA A 386 19.05 -9.71 13.74
CA ALA A 386 19.54 -10.31 12.51
C ALA A 386 21.05 -10.08 12.36
N ASP A 387 21.84 -10.82 13.15
CA ASP A 387 23.33 -10.79 13.18
C ASP A 387 23.96 -9.43 13.53
N LEU A 388 23.17 -8.49 14.03
CA LEU A 388 23.59 -7.12 14.33
C LEU A 388 23.54 -6.79 15.83
N THR A 389 23.57 -7.79 16.72
CA THR A 389 23.53 -7.59 18.17
C THR A 389 24.46 -6.48 18.69
N PRO A 390 25.76 -6.43 18.35
CA PRO A 390 26.66 -5.37 18.84
C PRO A 390 26.42 -4.01 18.17
N SER A 391 25.71 -3.97 17.04
CA SER A 391 25.43 -2.73 16.31
C SER A 391 24.07 -2.13 16.67
N ASN A 392 23.06 -2.99 16.87
CA ASN A 392 21.73 -2.60 17.37
C ASN A 392 21.71 -2.41 18.89
N LEU A 393 22.63 -3.03 19.62
CA LEU A 393 22.72 -3.01 21.09
C LEU A 393 21.49 -3.62 21.79
N THR A 394 21.06 -4.79 21.33
CA THR A 394 19.82 -5.42 21.79
C THR A 394 19.99 -6.61 22.72
N LYS A 395 21.22 -6.94 23.12
CA LYS A 395 21.47 -8.06 24.02
C LYS A 395 20.75 -7.83 25.35
N LEU A 396 19.99 -8.84 25.79
CA LEU A 396 19.35 -8.86 27.10
C LEU A 396 20.40 -9.27 28.15
N THR A 397 20.69 -8.42 29.12
CA THR A 397 21.77 -8.66 30.12
C THR A 397 21.36 -9.63 31.23
N MET A 398 20.06 -9.72 31.50
CA MET A 398 19.44 -10.58 32.50
C MET A 398 19.07 -11.99 31.97
N SER A 399 19.27 -12.28 30.69
CA SER A 399 18.92 -13.58 30.09
C SER A 399 19.91 -14.01 29.01
N GLY A 400 20.06 -15.32 28.83
CA GLY A 400 20.93 -15.91 27.81
C GLY A 400 20.27 -16.05 26.44
N ASP A 401 21.02 -16.64 25.52
CA ASP A 401 20.54 -16.93 24.17
C ASP A 401 19.57 -18.14 24.16
N PHE A 402 18.47 -18.02 23.43
CA PHE A 402 17.63 -19.15 23.04
C PHE A 402 18.40 -20.02 22.05
N GLN A 403 18.75 -21.23 22.46
CA GLN A 403 19.40 -22.24 21.61
C GLN A 403 18.77 -23.61 21.85
N LYS A 404 19.10 -24.60 21.01
CA LYS A 404 18.60 -25.98 21.14
C LYS A 404 18.67 -26.53 22.57
N ASN A 405 19.79 -26.26 23.27
CA ASN A 405 20.07 -26.75 24.62
C ASN A 405 19.83 -25.71 25.72
N THR A 406 19.49 -24.46 25.37
CA THR A 406 19.15 -23.38 26.31
C THR A 406 17.82 -22.72 25.94
N PRO A 407 16.71 -23.49 25.86
CA PRO A 407 15.42 -22.97 25.39
C PRO A 407 14.78 -21.93 26.32
N ILE A 408 15.21 -21.84 27.58
CA ILE A 408 14.77 -20.79 28.51
C ILE A 408 15.38 -19.41 28.19
N GLY A 409 16.42 -19.35 27.34
CA GLY A 409 17.00 -18.09 26.92
C GLY A 409 15.97 -17.21 26.19
N ARG A 410 16.04 -15.89 26.41
CA ARG A 410 15.11 -14.92 25.80
C ARG A 410 15.69 -14.20 24.59
N TYR A 411 17.01 -14.33 24.34
CA TYR A 411 17.68 -13.66 23.24
C TYR A 411 17.86 -14.57 22.02
N ILE A 412 17.26 -14.24 20.88
CA ILE A 412 17.28 -15.06 19.67
C ILE A 412 18.38 -14.58 18.73
N ARG A 413 19.23 -15.50 18.26
CA ARG A 413 20.20 -15.24 17.19
C ARG A 413 19.56 -15.60 15.86
N PHE A 414 18.97 -14.61 15.18
CA PHE A 414 18.29 -14.87 13.90
C PHE A 414 19.27 -15.16 12.75
N GLY A 415 20.51 -14.65 12.84
CA GLY A 415 21.43 -14.57 11.70
C GLY A 415 20.94 -13.55 10.66
N VAL A 416 21.59 -13.46 9.51
CA VAL A 416 21.23 -12.50 8.44
C VAL A 416 19.96 -12.96 7.71
N ARG A 417 18.81 -12.74 8.36
CA ARG A 417 17.50 -13.32 8.02
C ARG A 417 16.35 -12.37 8.40
N GLU A 418 16.36 -11.14 7.92
CA GLU A 418 15.41 -10.09 8.34
C GLU A 418 13.95 -10.49 8.09
N HIS A 419 13.68 -11.09 6.92
CA HIS A 419 12.32 -11.47 6.53
C HIS A 419 11.83 -12.64 7.39
N GLY A 420 12.65 -13.67 7.57
CA GLY A 420 12.38 -14.80 8.45
C GLY A 420 12.22 -14.37 9.91
N MET A 421 13.08 -13.47 10.39
CA MET A 421 13.03 -12.88 11.73
C MET A 421 11.68 -12.21 12.01
N ALA A 422 11.23 -11.32 11.12
CA ALA A 422 9.94 -10.63 11.27
C ALA A 422 8.76 -11.62 11.26
N ALA A 423 8.76 -12.60 10.35
CA ALA A 423 7.71 -13.60 10.27
C ALA A 423 7.70 -14.55 11.49
N ILE A 424 8.86 -14.92 12.02
CA ILE A 424 8.98 -15.69 13.26
C ILE A 424 8.42 -14.89 14.44
N CYS A 425 8.73 -13.60 14.56
CA CYS A 425 8.16 -12.74 15.60
C CYS A 425 6.64 -12.62 15.51
N ASN A 426 6.05 -12.61 14.31
CA ASN A 426 4.60 -12.71 14.14
C ASN A 426 4.04 -14.01 14.75
N GLY A 427 4.74 -15.14 14.52
CA GLY A 427 4.39 -16.42 15.12
C GLY A 427 4.49 -16.42 16.65
N ILE A 428 5.57 -15.85 17.20
CA ILE A 428 5.74 -15.72 18.66
C ILE A 428 4.61 -14.89 19.26
N PHE A 429 4.22 -13.79 18.60
CA PHE A 429 3.10 -12.95 19.06
C PHE A 429 1.78 -13.73 19.01
N ALA A 430 1.51 -14.42 17.89
CA ALA A 430 0.28 -15.19 17.68
C ALA A 430 0.09 -16.33 18.68
N HIS A 431 1.18 -16.92 19.19
CA HIS A 431 1.14 -17.96 20.23
C HIS A 431 0.45 -17.46 21.51
N GLY A 432 0.66 -16.19 21.87
CA GLY A 432 0.30 -15.63 23.16
C GLY A 432 1.33 -15.93 24.26
N GLY A 433 1.25 -15.19 25.36
CA GLY A 433 2.16 -15.33 26.51
C GLY A 433 3.51 -14.62 26.38
N LEU A 434 3.89 -14.17 25.18
CA LEU A 434 5.17 -13.51 24.89
C LEU A 434 4.97 -12.20 24.12
N ARG A 435 5.94 -11.29 24.25
CA ARG A 435 6.01 -10.00 23.56
C ARG A 435 7.32 -9.92 22.77
N PRO A 436 7.29 -10.28 21.47
CA PRO A 436 8.48 -10.35 20.65
C PRO A 436 9.01 -8.97 20.25
N PHE A 437 10.33 -8.82 20.28
CA PHE A 437 11.04 -7.80 19.52
C PHE A 437 11.99 -8.42 18.49
N CYS A 438 12.32 -7.65 17.46
CA CYS A 438 13.35 -8.01 16.49
C CYS A 438 14.16 -6.78 16.08
N ALA A 439 15.38 -6.98 15.59
CA ALA A 439 16.30 -5.87 15.35
C ALA A 439 17.19 -6.07 14.13
N THR A 440 17.37 -5.00 13.36
CA THR A 440 18.32 -4.90 12.24
C THR A 440 18.62 -3.42 11.97
N PHE A 441 19.38 -3.09 10.93
CA PHE A 441 19.48 -1.71 10.46
C PHE A 441 18.17 -1.25 9.81
N TYR A 442 17.85 0.03 9.96
CA TYR A 442 16.55 0.55 9.54
C TYR A 442 16.30 0.34 8.05
N ASN A 443 17.32 0.50 7.21
CA ASN A 443 17.24 0.24 5.78
C ASN A 443 16.89 -1.23 5.46
N PHE A 444 17.35 -2.18 6.27
CA PHE A 444 17.12 -3.62 6.03
C PHE A 444 15.77 -4.13 6.53
N ILE A 445 14.99 -3.31 7.23
CA ILE A 445 13.55 -3.55 7.35
C ILE A 445 12.89 -3.63 5.96
N GLY A 446 13.48 -2.98 4.95
CA GLY A 446 13.10 -3.11 3.54
C GLY A 446 13.02 -4.57 3.04
N TYR A 447 13.94 -5.45 3.50
CA TYR A 447 13.92 -6.88 3.17
C TYR A 447 12.71 -7.61 3.78
N ALA A 448 12.20 -7.13 4.91
CA ALA A 448 11.17 -7.80 5.69
C ALA A 448 9.76 -7.23 5.46
N LEU A 449 9.57 -6.25 4.56
CA LEU A 449 8.29 -5.53 4.40
C LEU A 449 7.08 -6.44 4.22
N GLY A 450 7.25 -7.60 3.56
CA GLY A 450 6.17 -8.59 3.44
C GLY A 450 5.67 -9.09 4.79
N ALA A 451 6.58 -9.39 5.73
CA ALA A 451 6.24 -9.83 7.08
C ALA A 451 5.81 -8.66 7.99
N VAL A 452 6.41 -7.47 7.85
CA VAL A 452 5.99 -6.26 8.59
C VAL A 452 4.54 -5.90 8.25
N ARG A 453 4.16 -5.98 6.97
CA ARG A 453 2.78 -5.77 6.52
C ARG A 453 1.83 -6.79 7.16
N VAL A 454 2.25 -8.05 7.27
CA VAL A 454 1.46 -9.09 7.96
C VAL A 454 1.35 -8.80 9.45
N SER A 455 2.40 -8.29 10.13
CA SER A 455 2.31 -7.86 11.53
C SER A 455 1.20 -6.82 11.71
N ALA A 456 1.21 -5.78 10.87
CA ALA A 456 0.26 -4.69 10.94
C ALA A 456 -1.17 -5.18 10.60
N LEU A 457 -1.33 -5.97 9.54
CA LEU A 457 -2.62 -6.57 9.15
C LEU A 457 -3.20 -7.45 10.25
N SER A 458 -2.36 -8.30 10.86
CA SER A 458 -2.78 -9.26 11.89
C SER A 458 -2.97 -8.66 13.28
N GLN A 459 -2.77 -7.33 13.42
CA GLN A 459 -2.85 -6.59 14.68
C GLN A 459 -1.86 -7.11 15.72
N PHE A 460 -0.64 -7.44 15.29
CA PHE A 460 0.42 -7.89 16.17
C PHE A 460 1.27 -6.72 16.67
N GLY A 461 1.34 -6.58 18.00
CA GLY A 461 2.21 -5.62 18.69
C GLY A 461 3.68 -6.04 18.72
N VAL A 462 4.24 -6.40 17.57
CA VAL A 462 5.69 -6.71 17.43
C VAL A 462 6.49 -5.40 17.49
N ILE A 463 7.61 -5.42 18.22
CA ILE A 463 8.52 -4.29 18.35
C ILE A 463 9.73 -4.49 17.42
N TYR A 464 9.90 -3.58 16.46
CA TYR A 464 11.02 -3.55 15.53
C TYR A 464 12.03 -2.50 15.97
N ILE A 465 13.20 -2.93 16.44
CA ILE A 465 14.31 -2.07 16.85
C ILE A 465 15.22 -1.85 15.63
N ALA A 466 15.07 -0.70 14.99
CA ALA A 466 15.64 -0.41 13.68
C ALA A 466 16.71 0.69 13.78
N THR A 467 17.98 0.30 13.94
CA THR A 467 19.06 1.29 14.20
C THR A 467 19.73 1.77 12.91
N HIS A 468 20.62 2.77 12.98
CA HIS A 468 21.28 3.37 11.80
C HIS A 468 20.24 3.98 10.85
N ASP A 469 19.48 4.93 11.39
CA ASP A 469 18.22 5.43 10.86
C ASP A 469 18.30 6.47 9.73
N SER A 470 19.49 6.88 9.31
CA SER A 470 19.67 8.02 8.40
C SER A 470 21.06 8.04 7.74
N ILE A 471 21.32 9.07 6.94
CA ILE A 471 22.66 9.37 6.39
C ILE A 471 23.74 9.48 7.48
N PHE A 472 23.38 9.78 8.73
CA PHE A 472 24.32 9.94 9.83
C PHE A 472 24.86 8.62 10.39
N LEU A 473 24.56 7.49 9.76
CA LEU A 473 25.40 6.31 9.92
C LEU A 473 26.79 6.51 9.31
N GLY A 474 26.96 7.43 8.34
CA GLY A 474 28.26 7.80 7.80
C GLY A 474 28.79 6.86 6.72
N GLU A 475 29.92 6.21 7.01
CA GLU A 475 30.84 5.66 6.03
C GLU A 475 30.29 4.49 5.21
N ASP A 476 29.32 3.72 5.72
CA ASP A 476 28.75 2.59 4.94
C ASP A 476 28.00 3.06 3.68
N GLY A 477 27.59 4.33 3.64
CA GLY A 477 27.11 4.96 2.43
C GLY A 477 25.68 4.58 2.00
N PRO A 478 25.29 4.94 0.76
CA PRO A 478 23.89 5.02 0.36
C PRO A 478 23.14 3.69 0.33
N THR A 479 23.82 2.54 0.34
CA THR A 479 23.18 1.22 0.41
C THR A 479 22.67 0.87 1.81
N HIS A 480 23.14 1.59 2.83
CA HIS A 480 22.77 1.41 4.23
C HIS A 480 21.92 2.58 4.77
N GLN A 481 21.99 3.74 4.12
CA GLN A 481 21.38 4.98 4.58
C GLN A 481 19.91 5.03 4.11
N PRO A 482 18.93 4.85 5.01
CA PRO A 482 17.53 4.90 4.64
C PRO A 482 17.15 6.34 4.24
N ILE A 483 16.41 6.47 3.13
CA ILE A 483 15.86 7.75 2.67
C ILE A 483 14.33 7.68 2.70
N GLU A 484 13.77 6.71 2.02
CA GLU A 484 12.32 6.51 1.81
C GLU A 484 11.64 5.75 2.96
N MET A 485 12.40 5.08 3.82
CA MET A 485 11.84 4.13 4.81
C MET A 485 10.77 4.74 5.72
N ASN A 486 10.96 5.98 6.20
CA ASN A 486 9.92 6.67 6.97
C ASN A 486 8.63 6.84 6.16
N ALA A 487 8.73 7.28 4.90
CA ALA A 487 7.57 7.44 4.03
C ALA A 487 6.87 6.10 3.75
N SER A 488 7.64 5.04 3.47
CA SER A 488 7.13 3.70 3.21
C SER A 488 6.39 3.12 4.41
N LEU A 489 6.96 3.24 5.61
CA LEU A 489 6.36 2.65 6.83
C LEU A 489 5.23 3.52 7.40
N ARG A 490 5.34 4.86 7.37
CA ARG A 490 4.24 5.76 7.79
C ARG A 490 3.00 5.65 6.88
N ALA A 491 3.18 5.21 5.63
CA ALA A 491 2.07 4.93 4.72
C ALA A 491 1.36 3.60 5.01
N MET A 492 1.98 2.71 5.79
CA MET A 492 1.41 1.41 6.11
C MET A 492 0.40 1.55 7.27
N PRO A 493 -0.85 1.07 7.11
CA PRO A 493 -1.86 1.16 8.17
C PRO A 493 -1.51 0.33 9.39
N ASN A 494 -2.10 0.67 10.54
CA ASN A 494 -2.01 -0.09 11.80
C ASN A 494 -0.58 -0.33 12.32
N MET A 495 0.27 0.68 12.17
CA MET A 495 1.60 0.70 12.79
C MET A 495 2.02 2.10 13.24
N TYR A 496 2.98 2.15 14.14
CA TYR A 496 3.60 3.38 14.63
C TYR A 496 5.09 3.38 14.35
N VAL A 497 5.57 4.44 13.70
CA VAL A 497 6.99 4.68 13.47
C VAL A 497 7.46 5.74 14.45
N TYR A 498 8.23 5.29 15.45
CA TYR A 498 8.89 6.14 16.43
C TYR A 498 10.30 6.50 15.95
N ARG A 499 10.65 7.77 15.98
CA ARG A 499 11.99 8.29 15.73
C ARG A 499 12.38 9.26 16.86
N PRO A 500 12.76 8.71 18.04
CA PRO A 500 12.99 9.50 19.24
C PRO A 500 14.25 10.38 19.10
N ALA A 501 14.19 11.58 19.68
CA ALA A 501 15.26 12.56 19.63
C ALA A 501 16.31 12.44 20.74
N ASP A 502 15.97 11.78 21.86
CA ASP A 502 16.85 11.64 23.02
C ASP A 502 16.51 10.42 23.89
N GLY A 503 17.09 10.37 25.10
CA GLY A 503 16.88 9.27 26.05
C GLY A 503 15.43 9.16 26.55
N ASN A 504 14.80 10.27 26.95
CA ASN A 504 13.42 10.26 27.46
C ASN A 504 12.43 9.88 26.38
N GLU A 505 12.62 10.37 25.15
CA GLU A 505 11.78 9.98 24.03
C GLU A 505 11.96 8.50 23.65
N THR A 506 13.19 7.99 23.76
CA THR A 506 13.46 6.56 23.52
C THR A 506 12.74 5.68 24.53
N VAL A 507 12.75 6.06 25.82
CA VAL A 507 11.99 5.36 26.87
C VAL A 507 10.49 5.44 26.59
N GLY A 508 9.98 6.62 26.23
CA GLY A 508 8.58 6.80 25.85
C GLY A 508 8.15 5.94 24.67
N ALA A 509 8.99 5.78 23.65
CA ALA A 509 8.71 4.91 22.51
C ALA A 509 8.53 3.44 22.94
N TYR A 510 9.38 2.94 23.84
CA TYR A 510 9.22 1.60 24.42
C TYR A 510 7.95 1.48 25.26
N VAL A 511 7.62 2.51 26.06
CA VAL A 511 6.39 2.53 26.85
C VAL A 511 5.16 2.41 25.95
N CYS A 512 5.07 3.27 24.93
CA CYS A 512 3.95 3.22 23.99
C CYS A 512 3.90 1.90 23.22
N ALA A 513 5.04 1.35 22.78
CA ALA A 513 5.10 0.08 22.06
C ALA A 513 4.67 -1.12 22.93
N VAL A 514 5.04 -1.14 24.21
CA VAL A 514 4.66 -2.21 25.14
C VAL A 514 3.18 -2.14 25.53
N GLU A 515 2.68 -0.94 25.83
CA GLU A 515 1.27 -0.75 26.23
C GLU A 515 0.31 -0.99 25.07
N ASN A 516 0.77 -0.82 23.83
CA ASN A 516 -0.02 -1.10 22.63
C ASN A 516 0.21 -2.53 22.09
N SER A 517 -0.70 -3.44 22.40
CA SER A 517 -0.62 -4.83 21.91
C SER A 517 -1.25 -5.05 20.53
N THR A 518 -1.88 -4.05 19.91
CA THR A 518 -2.68 -4.25 18.67
C THR A 518 -2.11 -3.55 17.43
N LYS A 519 -1.10 -2.70 17.57
CA LYS A 519 -0.39 -2.10 16.43
C LYS A 519 1.09 -2.39 16.48
N THR A 520 1.65 -2.66 15.32
CA THR A 520 3.09 -2.89 15.14
C THR A 520 3.87 -1.60 15.43
N SER A 521 5.03 -1.70 16.08
CA SER A 521 5.86 -0.54 16.45
C SER A 521 7.25 -0.65 15.85
N VAL A 522 7.72 0.39 15.17
CA VAL A 522 9.08 0.50 14.65
C VAL A 522 9.79 1.64 15.37
N LEU A 523 10.96 1.37 15.93
CA LEU A 523 11.80 2.35 16.61
C LEU A 523 13.02 2.61 15.70
N ALA A 524 12.99 3.72 14.96
CA ALA A 524 14.09 4.21 14.13
C ALA A 524 15.12 4.94 15.01
N LEU A 525 16.33 4.38 15.13
CA LEU A 525 17.33 4.79 16.13
C LEU A 525 18.67 5.18 15.51
N SER A 526 19.28 6.23 16.02
CA SER A 526 20.51 6.83 15.49
C SER A 526 21.76 5.97 15.78
N ARG A 527 22.76 6.08 14.89
CA ARG A 527 24.13 5.57 15.15
C ARG A 527 24.93 6.56 15.99
N GLN A 528 24.79 7.83 15.64
CA GLN A 528 25.46 9.01 16.16
C GLN A 528 24.82 9.52 17.45
N GLY A 529 25.62 10.20 18.28
CA GLY A 529 25.18 10.79 19.54
C GLY A 529 24.18 11.94 19.35
N VAL A 530 23.23 12.05 20.27
CA VAL A 530 22.27 13.14 20.39
C VAL A 530 22.23 13.65 21.84
N PRO A 531 21.99 14.95 22.07
CA PRO A 531 21.88 15.50 23.43
C PRO A 531 20.55 15.10 24.09
N ASN A 532 20.51 15.10 25.42
CA ASN A 532 19.26 15.05 26.16
C ASN A 532 18.59 16.43 26.13
N LEU A 533 17.30 16.47 25.82
CA LEU A 533 16.59 17.71 25.55
C LEU A 533 15.88 18.23 26.80
N ALA A 534 16.04 19.52 27.10
CA ALA A 534 15.15 20.17 28.06
C ALA A 534 13.72 20.21 27.48
N GLY A 535 12.76 19.65 28.22
CA GLY A 535 11.35 19.60 27.82
C GLY A 535 10.88 18.26 27.25
N SER A 536 11.79 17.30 27.02
CA SER A 536 11.39 15.94 26.64
C SER A 536 10.89 15.14 27.83
N SER A 537 9.90 14.28 27.60
CA SER A 537 9.38 13.38 28.62
C SER A 537 8.74 12.13 28.01
N VAL A 538 8.69 11.06 28.81
CA VAL A 538 8.03 9.80 28.45
C VAL A 538 6.56 10.04 28.10
N ASP A 539 5.84 10.83 28.89
CA ASP A 539 4.41 11.07 28.70
C ASP A 539 4.10 11.90 27.43
N ALA A 540 5.01 12.79 27.04
CA ALA A 540 4.84 13.61 25.85
C ALA A 540 4.89 12.77 24.56
N VAL A 541 5.66 11.68 24.54
CA VAL A 541 5.75 10.76 23.40
C VAL A 541 4.42 10.09 23.09
N ALA A 542 3.60 9.82 24.12
CA ALA A 542 2.27 9.24 23.96
C ALA A 542 1.30 10.15 23.19
N LYS A 543 1.66 11.42 22.98
CA LYS A 543 0.92 12.37 22.13
C LYS A 543 1.43 12.43 20.69
N GLY A 544 2.50 11.72 20.36
CA GLY A 544 3.11 11.65 19.03
C GLY A 544 3.93 12.88 18.63
N ALA A 545 3.45 14.09 18.93
CA ALA A 545 4.19 15.33 18.78
C ALA A 545 3.83 16.35 19.87
N TYR A 546 4.81 17.15 20.28
CA TYR A 546 4.64 18.14 21.36
C TYR A 546 5.64 19.29 21.23
N ILE A 547 5.32 20.43 21.86
CA ILE A 547 6.22 21.58 21.90
C ILE A 547 7.35 21.28 22.89
N VAL A 548 8.57 21.09 22.38
CA VAL A 548 9.74 20.77 23.21
C VAL A 548 10.37 22.05 23.77
N GLN A 549 10.53 23.09 22.93
CA GLN A 549 11.15 24.36 23.32
C GLN A 549 10.59 25.55 22.53
N ARG A 550 10.82 26.76 23.04
CA ARG A 550 10.44 28.03 22.42
C ARG A 550 11.62 28.99 22.48
N PHE A 551 11.78 29.77 21.42
CA PHE A 551 12.82 30.79 21.31
C PHE A 551 12.19 32.14 20.94
N ASN A 552 12.59 33.20 21.64
CA ASN A 552 12.25 34.57 21.30
C ASN A 552 13.55 35.29 20.97
N LYS A 553 13.72 35.74 19.72
CA LYS A 553 14.93 36.43 19.26
C LYS A 553 16.22 35.61 19.50
N GLY A 554 16.11 34.30 19.30
CA GLY A 554 17.21 33.35 19.47
C GLY A 554 17.63 33.08 20.92
N GLU A 555 16.82 33.47 21.91
CA GLU A 555 16.99 33.12 23.32
C GLU A 555 15.86 32.18 23.76
N TYR A 556 16.19 31.16 24.56
CA TYR A 556 15.20 30.24 25.12
C TYR A 556 14.20 30.99 26.00
N THR A 557 12.92 30.63 25.92
CA THR A 557 11.88 31.12 26.82
C THR A 557 10.96 30.00 27.25
N ALA A 558 10.60 29.97 28.55
CA ALA A 558 9.58 29.08 29.08
C ALA A 558 8.16 29.61 28.77
N GLU A 559 8.03 30.92 28.56
CA GLU A 559 6.75 31.57 28.33
C GLU A 559 6.15 31.17 26.97
N PRO A 560 4.81 31.03 26.88
CA PRO A 560 4.13 30.86 25.61
C PRO A 560 4.46 32.00 24.63
N LEU A 561 4.55 31.66 23.34
CA LEU A 561 4.66 32.65 22.28
C LEU A 561 3.24 32.94 21.74
N ASP A 562 2.75 34.17 21.91
CA ASP A 562 1.40 34.59 21.45
C ASP A 562 1.16 34.27 19.97
N LYS A 563 2.16 34.61 19.13
CA LYS A 563 2.22 34.28 17.70
C LYS A 563 3.68 34.05 17.30
N PRO A 564 4.13 32.79 17.18
CA PRO A 564 5.42 32.47 16.56
C PRO A 564 5.45 32.97 15.11
N ASP A 565 6.61 33.41 14.66
CA ASP A 565 6.87 33.70 13.24
C ASP A 565 7.07 32.40 12.44
N LEU A 566 7.49 31.33 13.13
CA LEU A 566 7.74 30.01 12.55
C LEU A 566 7.56 28.90 13.59
N VAL A 567 7.05 27.76 13.13
CA VAL A 567 7.18 26.48 13.85
C VAL A 567 8.15 25.57 13.08
N LEU A 568 9.17 25.06 13.77
CA LEU A 568 10.01 23.98 13.27
C LEU A 568 9.50 22.66 13.85
N VAL A 569 9.10 21.75 12.97
CA VAL A 569 8.74 20.37 13.35
C VAL A 569 9.90 19.45 12.96
N ALA A 570 10.40 18.64 13.88
CA ALA A 570 11.52 17.76 13.61
C ALA A 570 11.35 16.43 14.36
N SER A 571 12.05 15.41 13.91
CA SER A 571 12.10 14.09 14.58
C SER A 571 13.56 13.66 14.76
N GLY A 572 13.80 12.72 15.66
CA GLY A 572 15.12 12.10 15.82
C GLY A 572 16.24 13.11 16.07
N SER A 573 17.39 12.86 15.44
CA SER A 573 18.58 13.72 15.57
C SER A 573 18.35 15.17 15.14
N GLU A 574 17.37 15.43 14.27
CA GLU A 574 17.12 16.76 13.71
C GLU A 574 16.40 17.69 14.70
N VAL A 575 15.84 17.18 15.80
CA VAL A 575 15.25 18.06 16.84
C VAL A 575 16.32 18.94 17.48
N SER A 576 17.48 18.36 17.81
CA SER A 576 18.62 19.12 18.32
C SER A 576 19.14 20.14 17.29
N LEU A 577 19.15 19.76 16.01
CA LEU A 577 19.53 20.64 14.91
C LEU A 577 18.56 21.83 14.76
N ALA A 578 17.25 21.59 14.87
CA ALA A 578 16.22 22.64 14.83
C ALA A 578 16.34 23.62 16.02
N ILE A 579 16.70 23.11 17.19
CA ILE A 579 16.99 23.93 18.39
C ILE A 579 18.20 24.84 18.12
N GLU A 580 19.31 24.30 17.60
CA GLU A 580 20.49 25.11 17.28
C GLU A 580 20.20 26.16 16.19
N ALA A 581 19.42 25.80 15.15
CA ALA A 581 19.00 26.74 14.12
C ALA A 581 18.15 27.90 14.71
N ALA A 582 17.25 27.61 15.64
CA ALA A 582 16.42 28.63 16.27
C ALA A 582 17.22 29.64 17.11
N LYS A 583 18.37 29.25 17.69
CA LYS A 583 19.27 30.18 18.38
C LYS A 583 19.87 31.23 17.45
N LEU A 584 19.98 30.93 16.14
CA LEU A 584 20.52 31.85 15.13
C LEU A 584 19.47 32.85 14.61
N LEU A 585 18.18 32.59 14.83
CA LEU A 585 17.07 33.43 14.37
C LEU A 585 16.80 34.61 15.33
N LYS A 586 17.76 35.55 15.41
CA LYS A 586 17.78 36.66 16.38
C LYS A 586 16.65 37.68 16.28
N ASN A 587 15.88 37.67 15.19
CA ASN A 587 14.78 38.61 14.99
C ASN A 587 13.40 37.95 15.04
N HIS A 588 13.32 36.66 15.36
CA HIS A 588 12.09 35.88 15.21
C HIS A 588 11.70 35.12 16.48
N LYS A 589 10.39 34.90 16.63
CA LYS A 589 9.78 34.00 17.61
C LYS A 589 9.61 32.63 16.98
N VAL A 590 10.31 31.62 17.50
CA VAL A 590 10.34 30.28 16.90
C VAL A 590 9.87 29.25 17.92
N ARG A 591 8.93 28.40 17.51
CA ARG A 591 8.46 27.25 18.29
C ARG A 591 9.11 25.99 17.74
N ILE A 592 9.65 25.15 18.62
CA ILE A 592 10.18 23.83 18.25
C ILE A 592 9.21 22.75 18.70
N VAL A 593 8.82 21.89 17.78
CA VAL A 593 7.96 20.74 18.01
C VAL A 593 8.75 19.48 17.72
N SER A 594 8.88 18.63 18.74
CA SER A 594 9.39 17.27 18.55
C SER A 594 8.26 16.38 18.05
N VAL A 595 8.54 15.57 17.04
CA VAL A 595 7.61 14.62 16.42
C VAL A 595 8.20 13.21 16.52
N PRO A 596 8.30 12.62 17.73
CA PRO A 596 8.78 11.26 17.90
C PRO A 596 7.92 10.26 17.15
N CYS A 597 6.60 10.46 17.04
CA CYS A 597 5.74 9.57 16.26
C CYS A 597 4.62 10.35 15.55
N ARG A 598 4.80 10.55 14.24
CA ARG A 598 3.82 11.20 13.37
C ARG A 598 2.48 10.50 13.40
N ASP A 599 2.49 9.17 13.35
CA ASP A 599 1.30 8.33 13.23
C ASP A 599 0.39 8.46 14.46
N LEU A 600 0.98 8.53 15.66
CA LEU A 600 0.26 8.84 16.90
C LEU A 600 -0.28 10.27 16.93
N PHE A 601 0.46 11.22 16.37
CA PHE A 601 0.06 12.63 16.39
C PHE A 601 -1.14 12.91 15.49
N VAL A 602 -1.20 12.29 14.30
CA VAL A 602 -2.32 12.48 13.37
C VAL A 602 -3.65 11.93 13.94
N GLU A 603 -3.58 10.93 14.82
CA GLU A 603 -4.72 10.37 15.57
C GLU A 603 -5.21 11.28 16.70
N GLN A 604 -4.44 12.31 17.11
CA GLN A 604 -4.88 13.24 18.16
C GLN A 604 -6.02 14.14 17.69
N SER A 605 -6.73 14.72 18.65
CA SER A 605 -7.82 15.66 18.39
C SER A 605 -7.31 16.90 17.63
N ASP A 606 -8.18 17.53 16.85
CA ASP A 606 -7.80 18.73 16.09
C ASP A 606 -7.43 19.88 17.04
N GLU A 607 -8.07 19.96 18.21
CA GLU A 607 -7.75 20.92 19.26
C GLU A 607 -6.30 20.74 19.73
N TYR A 608 -5.88 19.50 19.98
CA TYR A 608 -4.49 19.22 20.38
C TYR A 608 -3.50 19.53 19.26
N LYS A 609 -3.79 19.11 18.03
CA LYS A 609 -2.94 19.38 16.86
C LYS A 609 -2.74 20.89 16.65
N LYS A 610 -3.82 21.67 16.80
CA LYS A 610 -3.77 23.15 16.75
C LYS A 610 -3.02 23.75 17.93
N ALA A 611 -3.15 23.20 19.14
CA ALA A 611 -2.37 23.67 20.28
C ALA A 611 -0.86 23.52 20.04
N VAL A 612 -0.45 22.41 19.42
CA VAL A 612 0.97 22.10 19.14
C VAL A 612 1.51 22.92 17.95
N LEU A 613 0.88 22.88 16.78
CA LEU A 613 1.41 23.55 15.57
C LEU A 613 0.89 24.98 15.34
N GLY A 614 -0.24 25.35 15.95
CA GLY A 614 -0.92 26.61 15.70
C GLY A 614 -1.70 26.67 14.37
N GLU A 615 -2.35 27.80 14.11
CA GLU A 615 -3.01 28.12 12.84
C GLU A 615 -2.47 29.43 12.28
N GLY A 616 -2.35 29.54 10.95
CA GLY A 616 -1.88 30.77 10.29
C GLY A 616 -0.41 31.10 10.57
N ILE A 617 0.38 30.12 11.00
CA ILE A 617 1.81 30.24 11.29
C ILE A 617 2.56 29.35 10.29
N PRO A 618 3.63 29.84 9.62
CA PRO A 618 4.46 29.02 8.76
C PRO A 618 5.06 27.85 9.55
N ILE A 619 5.17 26.70 8.90
CA ILE A 619 5.70 25.48 9.52
C ILE A 619 6.68 24.86 8.56
N MET A 620 7.91 24.65 9.02
CA MET A 620 8.94 23.94 8.27
C MET A 620 9.29 22.64 8.98
N SER A 621 9.30 21.53 8.24
CA SER A 621 9.80 20.26 8.77
C SER A 621 11.30 20.11 8.54
N VAL A 622 11.99 19.43 9.45
CA VAL A 622 13.42 19.11 9.36
C VAL A 622 13.61 17.63 9.71
N GLU A 623 13.95 16.81 8.72
CA GLU A 623 14.20 15.37 8.90
C GLU A 623 15.20 14.88 7.84
N ALA A 624 16.26 14.16 8.23
CA ALA A 624 17.27 13.63 7.31
C ALA A 624 16.78 12.36 6.58
N SER A 625 15.64 12.48 5.89
CA SER A 625 14.89 11.44 5.19
C SER A 625 14.06 12.10 4.07
N ALA A 626 13.35 11.31 3.27
CA ALA A 626 12.48 11.81 2.21
C ALA A 626 11.42 12.79 2.75
N THR A 627 11.11 13.82 1.98
CA THR A 627 10.12 14.85 2.36
C THR A 627 8.68 14.36 2.24
N TYR A 628 8.45 13.23 1.56
CA TYR A 628 7.12 12.66 1.35
C TYR A 628 6.41 12.35 2.69
N GLY A 629 5.15 12.75 2.79
CA GLY A 629 4.32 12.59 4.00
C GLY A 629 4.39 13.74 5.01
N TRP A 630 5.40 14.63 4.93
CA TRP A 630 5.52 15.81 5.79
C TRP A 630 4.57 16.95 5.43
N GLY A 631 4.03 16.96 4.21
CA GLY A 631 3.05 17.97 3.75
C GLY A 631 1.72 17.97 4.52
N GLU A 632 1.47 16.97 5.37
CA GLU A 632 0.33 16.96 6.30
C GLU A 632 0.59 17.75 7.59
N LEU A 633 1.85 17.96 7.96
CA LEU A 633 2.25 18.64 9.21
C LEU A 633 3.09 19.90 8.98
N SER A 634 3.53 20.17 7.74
CA SER A 634 4.38 21.31 7.41
C SER A 634 4.04 21.93 6.05
N HIS A 635 4.33 23.21 5.90
CA HIS A 635 4.18 23.96 4.66
C HIS A 635 5.40 23.79 3.74
N VAL A 636 6.60 23.77 4.33
CA VAL A 636 7.88 23.57 3.64
C VAL A 636 8.63 22.43 4.31
N GLN A 637 9.36 21.65 3.51
CA GLN A 637 10.08 20.47 3.99
C GLN A 637 11.58 20.63 3.73
N PHE A 638 12.38 20.56 4.79
CA PHE A 638 13.83 20.43 4.73
C PHE A 638 14.18 18.96 4.97
N GLY A 639 14.41 18.24 3.89
CA GLY A 639 14.76 16.81 3.91
C GLY A 639 15.71 16.42 2.79
N LEU A 640 15.78 15.14 2.48
CA LEU A 640 16.70 14.59 1.49
C LEU A 640 15.98 13.66 0.51
N ASP A 641 15.69 14.16 -0.69
CA ASP A 641 14.98 13.41 -1.75
C ASP A 641 15.93 12.80 -2.80
N ARG A 642 17.11 12.41 -2.35
CA ARG A 642 18.12 11.66 -3.12
C ARG A 642 18.80 10.67 -2.20
N PHE A 643 19.48 9.67 -2.76
CA PHE A 643 20.38 8.84 -1.98
C PHE A 643 21.52 9.66 -1.36
N GLY A 644 22.01 9.17 -0.22
CA GLY A 644 23.13 9.76 0.49
C GLY A 644 24.48 9.48 -0.18
N ALA A 645 25.54 9.43 0.63
CA ALA A 645 26.90 9.23 0.18
C ALA A 645 27.74 8.53 1.26
N SER A 646 28.81 7.83 0.86
CA SER A 646 29.81 7.30 1.79
C SER A 646 30.78 8.43 2.14
N ALA A 647 30.68 8.95 3.35
CA ALA A 647 31.58 9.97 3.90
C ALA A 647 31.43 10.04 5.42
N THR A 648 32.28 10.83 6.08
CA THR A 648 32.12 11.13 7.50
C THR A 648 30.82 11.92 7.75
N ILE A 649 30.23 11.81 8.94
CA ILE A 649 29.01 12.54 9.32
C ILE A 649 29.15 14.04 9.06
N ALA A 650 30.30 14.64 9.41
CA ALA A 650 30.53 16.07 9.21
C ALA A 650 30.49 16.47 7.72
N GLN A 651 31.09 15.66 6.84
CA GLN A 651 31.02 15.89 5.40
C GLN A 651 29.60 15.73 4.86
N LEU A 652 28.82 14.77 5.38
CA LEU A 652 27.42 14.58 4.97
C LEU A 652 26.53 15.75 5.44
N GLN A 653 26.75 16.26 6.65
CA GLN A 653 26.06 17.45 7.17
C GLN A 653 26.34 18.69 6.33
N ASP A 654 27.59 18.89 5.92
CA ASP A 654 27.98 20.01 5.05
C ASP A 654 27.40 19.85 3.64
N GLN A 655 27.64 18.69 3.01
CA GLN A 655 27.25 18.41 1.63
C GLN A 655 25.73 18.43 1.40
N PHE A 656 24.94 18.04 2.39
CA PHE A 656 23.48 17.98 2.32
C PHE A 656 22.78 19.10 3.10
N GLY A 657 23.54 20.02 3.70
CA GLY A 657 22.98 21.19 4.38
C GLY A 657 22.34 20.92 5.75
N PHE A 658 22.53 19.74 6.35
CA PHE A 658 22.03 19.43 7.70
C PHE A 658 22.93 20.03 8.80
N ASN A 659 23.05 21.36 8.80
CA ASN A 659 23.74 22.16 9.80
C ASN A 659 22.90 23.38 10.21
N ALA A 660 23.14 23.90 11.42
CA ALA A 660 22.27 24.90 12.04
C ALA A 660 22.16 26.19 11.21
N ALA A 661 23.25 26.62 10.57
CA ALA A 661 23.27 27.82 9.75
C ALA A 661 22.39 27.69 8.51
N THR A 662 22.47 26.54 7.80
CA THR A 662 21.67 26.29 6.60
C THR A 662 20.19 26.15 6.96
N VAL A 663 19.85 25.43 8.04
CA VAL A 663 18.46 25.32 8.50
C VAL A 663 17.90 26.67 8.92
N ALA A 664 18.70 27.53 9.57
CA ALA A 664 18.29 28.88 9.93
C ALA A 664 18.08 29.78 8.69
N ASP A 665 18.94 29.68 7.68
CA ASP A 665 18.80 30.41 6.42
C ASP A 665 17.51 30.01 5.68
N GLU A 666 17.24 28.71 5.55
CA GLU A 666 15.99 28.21 4.97
C GLU A 666 14.76 28.63 5.79
N ALA A 667 14.84 28.55 7.12
CA ALA A 667 13.80 29.06 8.01
C ALA A 667 13.51 30.56 7.78
N SER A 668 14.54 31.39 7.62
CA SER A 668 14.39 32.80 7.29
C SER A 668 13.73 33.03 5.92
N LYS A 669 14.06 32.21 4.91
CA LYS A 669 13.37 32.26 3.60
C LYS A 669 11.89 31.90 3.71
N VAL A 670 11.55 30.89 4.52
CA VAL A 670 10.15 30.52 4.78
C VAL A 670 9.40 31.66 5.47
N ILE A 671 9.98 32.26 6.50
CA ILE A 671 9.37 33.41 7.20
C ILE A 671 9.13 34.57 6.21
N ALA A 672 10.13 34.90 5.39
CA ALA A 672 10.02 35.96 4.40
C ALA A 672 8.94 35.67 3.34
N HIS A 673 8.87 34.42 2.85
CA HIS A 673 7.87 34.00 1.87
C HIS A 673 6.43 34.16 2.40
N TYR A 674 6.22 33.87 3.69
CA TYR A 674 4.92 33.95 4.35
C TYR A 674 4.66 35.26 5.10
N ALA A 675 5.48 36.30 4.89
CA ALA A 675 5.27 37.61 5.51
C ALA A 675 3.97 38.32 5.03
N GLY A 676 3.36 37.86 3.92
CA GLY A 676 2.06 38.32 3.42
C GLY A 676 0.85 37.82 4.25
N PRO A 677 -0.39 38.21 3.89
CA PRO A 677 -1.53 38.09 4.81
C PRO A 677 -2.13 36.68 4.97
N PHE A 678 -1.63 35.65 4.28
CA PHE A 678 -2.27 34.33 4.30
C PHE A 678 -1.28 33.16 4.38
N VAL A 679 -1.28 32.49 5.54
CA VAL A 679 -0.74 31.14 5.71
C VAL A 679 -1.91 30.18 5.78
N MET A 680 -1.93 29.19 4.89
CA MET A 680 -3.04 28.23 4.83
C MET A 680 -3.09 27.39 6.11
N ALA A 681 -4.28 27.21 6.69
CA ALA A 681 -4.44 26.36 7.86
C ALA A 681 -4.20 24.88 7.52
N MET A 682 -3.36 24.19 8.29
CA MET A 682 -3.02 22.77 8.07
C MET A 682 -4.19 21.81 8.37
N PHE A 683 -5.02 22.11 9.38
CA PHE A 683 -5.96 21.12 9.96
C PHE A 683 -7.45 21.36 9.64
N ARG A 684 -7.78 21.97 8.50
CA ARG A 684 -9.20 22.15 8.13
C ARG A 684 -9.81 20.84 7.61
N LYS A 685 -10.66 20.21 8.43
CA LYS A 685 -11.47 19.01 8.16
C LYS A 685 -12.39 19.08 6.94
N ASN A 686 -12.63 20.25 6.37
CA ASN A 686 -13.51 20.43 5.21
C ASN A 686 -12.71 20.92 4.01
N GLN A 687 -12.37 20.00 3.11
CA GLN A 687 -11.90 20.32 1.76
C GLN A 687 -12.98 20.24 0.66
N PRO A 688 -14.15 20.91 0.80
CA PRO A 688 -14.77 21.48 -0.38
C PRO A 688 -13.79 22.44 -1.04
N VAL A 689 -13.05 23.27 -0.30
CA VAL A 689 -12.25 24.37 -0.86
C VAL A 689 -11.06 23.93 -1.73
N ARG A 690 -10.35 22.85 -1.40
CA ARG A 690 -9.24 22.36 -2.24
C ARG A 690 -9.75 21.62 -3.48
N ARG A 691 -10.86 20.86 -3.37
CA ARG A 691 -11.60 20.35 -4.53
C ARG A 691 -12.19 21.49 -5.36
N LEU A 692 -12.71 22.55 -4.72
CA LEU A 692 -13.31 23.72 -5.36
C LEU A 692 -12.22 24.54 -6.07
N LEU A 693 -11.05 24.74 -5.47
CA LEU A 693 -9.91 25.39 -6.11
C LEU A 693 -9.37 24.56 -7.27
N TRP A 694 -9.30 23.23 -7.13
CA TRP A 694 -8.88 22.36 -8.22
C TRP A 694 -9.88 22.39 -9.38
N VAL A 695 -11.18 22.26 -9.07
CA VAL A 695 -12.29 22.43 -10.04
C VAL A 695 -12.30 23.83 -10.64
N MET A 696 -12.04 24.89 -9.86
CA MET A 696 -12.00 26.26 -10.36
C MET A 696 -10.80 26.51 -11.27
N CYS A 697 -9.62 26.01 -10.92
CA CYS A 697 -8.43 26.10 -11.77
C CYS A 697 -8.64 25.33 -13.08
N ASP A 698 -9.24 24.14 -13.01
CA ASP A 698 -9.53 23.32 -14.19
C ASP A 698 -10.63 23.93 -15.07
N SER A 699 -11.68 24.49 -14.47
CA SER A 699 -12.72 25.27 -15.16
C SER A 699 -12.16 26.55 -15.81
N ILE A 700 -11.24 27.26 -15.15
CA ILE A 700 -10.59 28.46 -15.71
C ILE A 700 -9.66 28.07 -16.86
N LEU A 701 -8.88 27.00 -16.71
CA LEU A 701 -7.98 26.52 -17.76
C LEU A 701 -8.77 26.02 -18.98
N THR A 702 -9.88 25.32 -18.74
CA THR A 702 -10.82 24.86 -19.77
C THR A 702 -11.48 26.06 -20.47
N TYR A 703 -11.94 27.06 -19.72
CA TYR A 703 -12.51 28.29 -20.27
C TYR A 703 -11.50 29.05 -21.13
N MET A 704 -10.26 29.24 -20.65
CA MET A 704 -9.21 29.93 -21.42
C MET A 704 -8.85 29.16 -22.69
N THR A 705 -8.76 27.83 -22.61
CA THR A 705 -8.47 26.95 -23.76
C THR A 705 -9.59 27.02 -24.80
N LEU A 706 -10.84 26.92 -24.39
CA LEU A 706 -12.00 27.05 -25.28
C LEU A 706 -12.09 28.43 -25.93
N ARG A 707 -11.74 29.50 -25.20
CA ARG A 707 -11.71 30.86 -25.73
C ARG A 707 -10.60 31.06 -26.76
N ILE A 708 -9.41 30.51 -26.51
CA ILE A 708 -8.29 30.50 -27.47
C ILE A 708 -8.69 29.73 -28.73
N ILE A 709 -9.33 28.57 -28.61
CA ILE A 709 -9.84 27.79 -29.75
C ILE A 709 -10.90 28.60 -30.52
N GLN A 710 -11.79 29.31 -29.82
CA GLN A 710 -12.81 30.15 -30.44
C GLN A 710 -12.18 31.33 -31.22
N ASP A 711 -11.16 31.97 -30.67
CA ASP A 711 -10.44 33.07 -31.33
C ASP A 711 -9.61 32.58 -32.53
N ILE A 712 -8.99 31.40 -32.42
CA ILE A 712 -8.30 30.74 -33.54
C ILE A 712 -9.29 30.39 -34.65
N LEU A 713 -10.46 29.82 -34.32
CA LEU A 713 -11.51 29.50 -35.29
C LEU A 713 -12.03 30.78 -35.98
N ARG A 714 -12.29 31.85 -35.21
CA ARG A 714 -12.68 33.15 -35.78
C ARG A 714 -11.63 33.71 -36.73
N ALA A 715 -10.36 33.69 -36.33
CA ALA A 715 -9.24 34.19 -37.13
C ALA A 715 -8.99 33.35 -38.38
N THR A 716 -9.20 32.04 -38.30
CA THR A 716 -9.04 31.12 -39.44
C THR A 716 -10.16 31.35 -40.46
N VAL A 717 -11.40 31.51 -39.99
CA VAL A 717 -12.58 31.78 -40.85
C VAL A 717 -12.48 33.14 -41.54
N THR A 718 -11.95 34.16 -40.86
CA THR A 718 -11.75 35.49 -41.49
C THR A 718 -10.63 35.50 -42.52
N LYS A 719 -9.63 34.62 -42.39
CA LYS A 719 -8.48 34.55 -43.32
C LYS A 719 -8.66 33.58 -44.48
N THR A 720 -9.54 32.59 -44.35
CA THR A 720 -9.80 31.58 -45.39
C THR A 720 -11.30 31.26 -45.51
N PRO A 721 -12.13 32.23 -45.97
CA PRO A 721 -13.59 32.07 -46.02
C PRO A 721 -14.07 31.00 -47.03
N ASP A 722 -13.26 30.69 -48.05
CA ASP A 722 -13.65 29.78 -49.14
C ASP A 722 -13.40 28.28 -48.83
N LEU A 723 -12.77 27.97 -47.70
CA LEU A 723 -12.30 26.61 -47.36
C LEU A 723 -13.20 25.87 -46.36
N TYR A 724 -14.19 26.53 -45.76
CA TYR A 724 -15.03 25.93 -44.71
C TYR A 724 -16.51 26.26 -44.89
N ASP A 725 -17.38 25.26 -44.75
CA ASP A 725 -18.84 25.45 -44.83
C ASP A 725 -19.32 26.35 -43.69
N ALA A 726 -20.01 27.45 -44.04
CA ALA A 726 -20.54 28.43 -43.10
C ALA A 726 -21.44 27.81 -42.02
N LYS A 727 -22.15 26.71 -42.32
CA LYS A 727 -22.97 25.99 -41.34
C LYS A 727 -22.12 25.24 -40.31
N TRP A 728 -20.97 24.70 -40.72
CA TRP A 728 -20.08 23.96 -39.83
C TRP A 728 -19.37 24.91 -38.86
N VAL A 729 -18.94 26.07 -39.34
CA VAL A 729 -18.30 27.12 -38.53
C VAL A 729 -19.26 27.71 -37.49
N VAL A 730 -20.50 28.01 -37.90
CA VAL A 730 -21.54 28.49 -36.97
C VAL A 730 -21.89 27.41 -35.95
N GLY A 731 -22.01 26.14 -36.36
CA GLY A 731 -22.24 25.01 -35.46
C GLY A 731 -21.10 24.81 -34.44
N ALA A 732 -19.84 24.88 -34.86
CA ALA A 732 -18.69 24.77 -33.99
C ALA A 732 -18.59 25.95 -33.01
N GLN A 733 -18.88 27.19 -33.46
CA GLN A 733 -18.93 28.35 -32.58
C GLN A 733 -20.07 28.25 -31.56
N SER A 734 -21.25 27.78 -31.96
CA SER A 734 -22.38 27.55 -31.06
C SER A 734 -22.09 26.46 -30.03
N GLN A 735 -21.46 25.35 -30.42
CA GLN A 735 -21.06 24.29 -29.49
C GLN A 735 -19.97 24.74 -28.51
N ILE A 736 -18.95 25.48 -28.98
CA ILE A 736 -17.93 26.06 -28.10
C ILE A 736 -18.55 27.07 -27.13
N GLN A 737 -19.55 27.83 -27.57
CA GLN A 737 -20.25 28.80 -26.73
C GLN A 737 -21.14 28.12 -25.67
N VAL A 738 -21.78 26.99 -26.02
CA VAL A 738 -22.48 26.12 -25.06
C VAL A 738 -21.52 25.46 -24.07
N LEU A 739 -20.34 25.03 -24.51
CA LEU A 739 -19.28 24.47 -23.65
C LEU A 739 -18.68 25.53 -22.71
N LEU A 740 -18.46 26.76 -23.20
CA LEU A 740 -18.04 27.90 -22.38
C LEU A 740 -19.07 28.25 -21.30
N LEU A 741 -20.37 28.22 -21.65
CA LEU A 741 -21.47 28.50 -20.71
C LEU A 741 -21.72 27.36 -19.70
N SER A 742 -21.36 26.11 -20.03
CA SER A 742 -21.51 24.95 -19.15
C SER A 742 -20.27 24.61 -18.32
N SER A 743 -19.10 25.14 -18.70
CA SER A 743 -17.84 24.96 -17.96
C SER A 743 -17.76 25.72 -16.61
N ILE A 744 -18.76 26.56 -16.30
CA ILE A 744 -18.89 27.27 -15.02
C ILE A 744 -20.06 26.65 -14.22
N PRO A 745 -19.82 26.02 -13.05
CA PRO A 745 -20.88 25.40 -12.27
C PRO A 745 -21.97 26.41 -11.83
N PRO A 746 -23.27 26.06 -11.88
CA PRO A 746 -24.37 26.96 -11.50
C PRO A 746 -24.31 27.50 -10.05
N GLY A 747 -23.66 26.75 -9.15
CA GLY A 747 -23.43 27.17 -7.76
C GLY A 747 -22.44 28.35 -7.62
N LEU A 748 -21.49 28.48 -8.54
CA LEU A 748 -20.50 29.56 -8.59
C LEU A 748 -21.14 30.90 -9.02
N VAL A 749 -22.12 30.85 -9.93
CA VAL A 749 -22.92 32.02 -10.34
C VAL A 749 -23.77 32.53 -9.18
N LYS A 750 -24.39 31.64 -8.40
CA LYS A 750 -25.15 32.02 -7.20
C LYS A 750 -24.26 32.64 -6.11
N MET A 751 -23.05 32.12 -5.90
CA MET A 751 -22.10 32.70 -4.94
C MET A 751 -21.54 34.05 -5.40
N TYR A 752 -21.26 34.20 -6.70
CA TYR A 752 -20.80 35.45 -7.30
C TYR A 752 -21.89 36.55 -7.22
N VAL A 753 -23.15 36.20 -7.49
CA VAL A 753 -24.32 37.09 -7.31
C VAL A 753 -24.57 37.40 -5.83
N ALA A 754 -24.37 36.44 -4.92
CA ALA A 754 -24.48 36.68 -3.48
C ALA A 754 -23.36 37.60 -2.94
N SER A 755 -22.12 37.49 -3.46
CA SER A 755 -21.03 38.41 -3.12
C SER A 755 -21.24 39.82 -3.67
N LEU A 756 -21.92 39.96 -4.80
CA LEU A 756 -22.31 41.26 -5.37
C LEU A 756 -23.45 41.92 -4.59
N SER A 757 -24.37 41.13 -4.03
CA SER A 757 -25.46 41.64 -3.17
C SER A 757 -24.98 42.11 -1.78
N LEU A 758 -23.80 41.67 -1.33
CA LEU A 758 -23.15 42.13 -0.10
C LEU A 758 -22.32 43.42 -0.29
N ALA A 759 -22.04 43.81 -1.54
CA ALA A 759 -21.19 44.95 -1.89
C ALA A 759 -21.95 46.22 -2.32
N GLY A 760 -23.29 46.23 -2.24
CA GLY A 760 -24.10 47.47 -2.31
C GLY A 760 -24.12 48.24 -3.63
N ASN A 761 -23.54 47.74 -4.73
CA ASN A 761 -23.47 48.47 -6.00
C ASN A 761 -24.54 48.01 -7.01
N ASN A 762 -25.44 48.92 -7.37
CA ASN A 762 -26.38 48.76 -8.50
C ASN A 762 -25.65 49.01 -9.82
N LEU A 763 -25.22 47.94 -10.49
CA LEU A 763 -24.80 47.95 -11.90
C LEU A 763 -25.71 47.04 -12.71
N THR A 764 -26.21 47.56 -13.82
CA THR A 764 -27.20 46.96 -14.72
C THR A 764 -26.69 45.64 -15.30
N VAL A 765 -27.41 44.54 -15.02
CA VAL A 765 -27.16 43.21 -15.59
C VAL A 765 -27.61 43.21 -17.06
N LEU A 766 -26.75 42.73 -17.97
CA LEU A 766 -27.09 42.56 -19.39
C LEU A 766 -28.28 41.58 -19.57
N PRO A 767 -29.17 41.77 -20.57
CA PRO A 767 -30.47 41.10 -20.64
C PRO A 767 -30.47 39.58 -20.87
N GLU A 768 -29.31 38.95 -21.09
CA GLU A 768 -29.23 37.53 -21.51
C GLU A 768 -29.30 36.52 -20.35
N PHE A 769 -29.35 36.96 -19.09
CA PHE A 769 -29.36 36.07 -17.91
C PHE A 769 -30.77 35.74 -17.34
N MET A 770 -31.88 36.20 -17.95
CA MET A 770 -33.23 36.08 -17.37
C MET A 770 -34.05 34.81 -17.71
N PHE A 771 -33.51 33.78 -18.36
CA PHE A 771 -34.34 32.65 -18.85
C PHE A 771 -34.58 31.45 -17.90
N PHE A 772 -34.10 31.48 -16.66
CA PHE A 772 -34.18 30.33 -15.74
C PHE A 772 -35.29 30.40 -14.68
N ASN A 773 -36.54 30.69 -15.08
CA ASN A 773 -37.67 30.63 -14.13
C ASN A 773 -39.03 30.28 -14.80
N LYS A 774 -39.21 29.02 -15.23
CA LYS A 774 -40.56 28.39 -15.36
C LYS A 774 -40.47 26.86 -15.11
N PRO A 775 -41.49 26.25 -14.46
CA PRO A 775 -41.52 24.81 -14.20
C PRO A 775 -42.09 24.04 -15.40
N ILE A 776 -41.48 22.91 -15.77
CA ILE A 776 -42.00 22.00 -16.80
C ILE A 776 -42.80 20.87 -16.12
N GLN A 777 -44.07 20.76 -16.49
CA GLN A 777 -45.02 19.71 -16.09
C GLN A 777 -44.79 18.39 -16.84
N ALA A 778 -45.19 17.29 -16.21
CA ALA A 778 -45.13 15.91 -16.71
C ALA A 778 -46.14 15.62 -17.84
N VAL A 779 -45.77 14.71 -18.76
CA VAL A 779 -46.71 13.97 -19.62
C VAL A 779 -46.31 12.49 -19.69
N ASN A 780 -47.27 11.64 -19.28
CA ASN A 780 -47.36 10.18 -19.41
C ASN A 780 -47.80 9.77 -20.82
N VAL A 781 -47.30 8.66 -21.40
CA VAL A 781 -48.11 7.71 -22.22
C VAL A 781 -47.46 6.30 -22.19
N ALA A 782 -48.30 5.28 -22.07
CA ALA A 782 -47.99 3.84 -22.01
C ALA A 782 -48.49 3.06 -23.27
N GLN A 783 -48.03 1.79 -23.38
CA GLN A 783 -48.62 0.59 -24.05
C GLN A 783 -48.50 0.32 -25.58
N ASN A 784 -47.70 -0.74 -25.91
CA ASN A 784 -47.88 -1.94 -26.82
C ASN A 784 -48.33 -1.82 -28.31
N PRO A 785 -48.17 -2.83 -29.23
CA PRO A 785 -47.71 -4.24 -29.12
C PRO A 785 -46.75 -4.79 -30.25
N ILE A 786 -46.44 -6.09 -30.17
CA ILE A 786 -45.70 -7.04 -31.06
C ILE A 786 -46.24 -7.15 -32.51
N ALA A 787 -45.37 -7.32 -33.54
CA ALA A 787 -45.61 -8.24 -34.68
C ALA A 787 -44.44 -8.43 -35.70
N SER A 788 -44.17 -9.71 -36.00
CA SER A 788 -43.81 -10.34 -37.31
C SER A 788 -42.38 -10.32 -37.92
N LEU A 789 -41.81 -11.54 -38.03
CA LEU A 789 -40.85 -12.01 -39.05
C LEU A 789 -41.57 -12.27 -40.40
N PRO A 790 -40.89 -12.31 -41.58
CA PRO A 790 -40.51 -13.62 -42.15
C PRO A 790 -39.28 -13.68 -43.11
N GLY A 791 -38.66 -14.87 -43.18
CA GLY A 791 -38.01 -15.47 -44.37
C GLY A 791 -36.57 -15.02 -44.71
N GLY A 792 -35.63 -15.85 -45.17
CA GLY A 792 -35.66 -17.25 -45.58
C GLY A 792 -34.70 -17.51 -46.76
N LYS A 793 -33.64 -18.29 -46.51
CA LYS A 793 -32.98 -19.29 -47.39
C LYS A 793 -32.12 -18.91 -48.62
N GLU A 794 -31.14 -19.81 -48.82
CA GLU A 794 -30.27 -20.11 -49.98
C GLU A 794 -28.99 -19.26 -50.13
N PHE A 795 -27.77 -19.81 -50.16
CA PHE A 795 -27.30 -20.90 -51.02
C PHE A 795 -26.19 -21.78 -50.42
N ARG A 796 -26.20 -23.04 -50.86
CA ARG A 796 -25.33 -24.18 -50.52
C ARG A 796 -24.04 -24.23 -51.35
N SER A 797 -22.99 -24.79 -50.72
CA SER A 797 -22.06 -25.83 -51.21
C SER A 797 -21.17 -25.64 -52.45
N ARG A 798 -19.86 -25.93 -52.27
CA ARG A 798 -18.90 -26.76 -53.06
C ARG A 798 -17.48 -26.22 -52.77
N ARG A 799 -16.43 -26.99 -52.46
CA ARG A 799 -16.05 -28.36 -52.83
C ARG A 799 -14.98 -28.90 -51.86
N ARG A 800 -15.09 -30.19 -51.53
CA ARG A 800 -14.03 -31.09 -51.03
C ARG A 800 -13.14 -31.58 -52.18
N GLN A 801 -12.03 -32.23 -51.79
CA GLN A 801 -11.10 -33.13 -52.52
C GLN A 801 -9.78 -32.42 -52.90
N LEU A 802 -8.60 -32.90 -52.49
CA LEU A 802 -8.10 -34.28 -52.55
C LEU A 802 -7.28 -34.70 -51.31
N ARG A 803 -7.16 -36.03 -51.18
CA ARG A 803 -6.67 -36.86 -50.08
C ARG A 803 -5.44 -37.63 -50.58
N ARG A 804 -4.59 -38.09 -49.65
CA ARG A 804 -3.65 -39.25 -49.73
C ARG A 804 -2.40 -39.00 -50.58
N SER A 805 -1.21 -39.55 -50.34
CA SER A 805 -0.61 -40.62 -49.50
C SER A 805 0.92 -40.43 -49.69
N ALA A 806 1.89 -40.87 -48.91
CA ALA A 806 2.16 -42.16 -48.29
C ALA A 806 3.45 -42.02 -47.43
N SER A 807 3.57 -42.79 -46.35
CA SER A 807 4.84 -43.27 -45.79
C SER A 807 5.30 -44.50 -46.62
N PRO A 808 6.56 -45.03 -46.55
CA PRO A 808 7.10 -45.66 -45.32
C PRO A 808 8.64 -45.66 -45.15
N SER A 809 9.08 -46.10 -43.95
CA SER A 809 10.22 -47.03 -43.62
C SER A 809 11.64 -46.75 -44.17
N SER A 810 12.76 -47.09 -43.54
CA SER A 810 13.14 -47.84 -42.33
C SER A 810 14.68 -47.85 -42.25
N SER A 811 15.22 -48.31 -41.10
CA SER A 811 16.49 -49.06 -40.93
C SER A 811 17.82 -48.34 -41.24
N SER A 812 18.93 -48.51 -40.52
CA SER A 812 19.31 -49.33 -39.37
C SER A 812 20.79 -49.02 -39.06
N SER A 813 21.24 -49.46 -37.88
CA SER A 813 22.58 -50.01 -37.58
C SER A 813 23.82 -49.09 -37.72
N ASP A 814 24.87 -49.19 -36.91
CA ASP A 814 25.20 -49.91 -35.68
C ASP A 814 26.65 -49.48 -35.37
N ASN A 815 27.07 -49.66 -34.11
CA ASN A 815 28.44 -49.97 -33.67
C ASN A 815 29.55 -48.93 -33.87
N GLN A 816 30.53 -48.74 -32.98
CA GLN A 816 30.90 -49.19 -31.63
C GLN A 816 32.38 -48.75 -31.47
N ALA A 817 32.83 -48.55 -30.23
CA ALA A 817 34.22 -48.76 -29.74
C ALA A 817 35.38 -47.92 -30.35
N GLU A 818 36.48 -47.60 -29.68
CA GLU A 818 36.94 -47.70 -28.28
C GLU A 818 38.29 -46.93 -28.16
N CYS A 819 38.71 -46.69 -26.92
CA CYS A 819 40.09 -46.51 -26.43
C CYS A 819 40.88 -45.20 -26.64
N SER A 820 41.25 -44.63 -25.49
CA SER A 820 42.37 -43.73 -25.14
C SER A 820 43.72 -44.50 -25.10
N PRO A 821 44.92 -43.99 -24.68
CA PRO A 821 45.29 -42.67 -24.12
C PRO A 821 46.66 -42.06 -24.60
N SER A 822 47.00 -40.89 -24.03
CA SER A 822 48.36 -40.41 -23.63
C SER A 822 49.03 -39.20 -24.33
N SER A 823 49.26 -38.18 -23.48
CA SER A 823 50.44 -37.30 -23.30
C SER A 823 50.98 -36.32 -24.37
N ALA A 824 51.30 -35.11 -23.85
CA ALA A 824 52.38 -34.17 -24.21
C ALA A 824 52.04 -32.93 -25.09
N ILE A 825 51.68 -31.85 -24.38
CA ILE A 825 52.22 -30.47 -24.38
C ILE A 825 52.95 -29.93 -25.65
N ARG A 826 52.43 -28.76 -26.09
CA ARG A 826 53.01 -27.64 -26.89
C ARG A 826 53.31 -27.86 -28.39
N ASP A 827 52.46 -27.31 -29.25
CA ASP A 827 52.69 -26.04 -29.96
C ASP A 827 51.48 -25.71 -30.85
N ARG A 828 51.02 -24.44 -30.85
CA ARG A 828 49.94 -23.97 -31.74
C ARG A 828 50.53 -23.34 -33.00
N PRO A 829 50.10 -23.76 -34.21
CA PRO A 829 50.08 -22.89 -35.37
C PRO A 829 48.67 -22.31 -35.59
N ARG A 830 48.65 -21.04 -35.97
CA ARG A 830 47.49 -20.28 -36.46
C ARG A 830 46.99 -20.90 -37.77
N ASP A 831 45.74 -21.30 -37.81
CA ASP A 831 44.77 -20.98 -38.88
C ASP A 831 43.42 -21.62 -38.55
N GLY A 832 42.40 -20.76 -38.36
CA GLY A 832 41.16 -21.13 -37.69
C GLY A 832 40.08 -21.73 -38.61
N PRO A 833 39.26 -22.66 -38.12
CA PRO A 833 38.00 -23.06 -38.74
C PRO A 833 36.91 -22.04 -38.35
N GLY A 834 37.08 -20.77 -38.72
CA GLY A 834 36.18 -19.67 -38.32
C GLY A 834 35.29 -19.13 -39.43
N ARG A 835 35.62 -19.39 -40.70
CA ARG A 835 34.96 -18.71 -41.84
C ARG A 835 33.57 -19.25 -42.15
N ASP A 836 33.41 -20.56 -42.07
CA ASP A 836 32.11 -21.21 -42.30
C ASP A 836 31.18 -21.09 -41.08
N GLN A 837 31.73 -21.07 -39.86
CA GLN A 837 30.95 -20.78 -38.65
C GLN A 837 30.50 -19.31 -38.60
N ARG A 838 31.35 -18.33 -39.00
CA ARG A 838 30.93 -16.92 -39.13
C ARG A 838 29.86 -16.71 -40.20
N LYS A 839 30.01 -17.31 -41.39
CA LYS A 839 28.98 -17.23 -42.45
C LYS A 839 27.67 -17.93 -42.06
N HIS A 840 27.75 -19.02 -41.30
CA HIS A 840 26.56 -19.68 -40.75
C HIS A 840 25.89 -18.84 -39.66
N ALA A 841 26.66 -18.19 -38.78
CA ALA A 841 26.15 -17.27 -37.76
C ALA A 841 25.53 -16.00 -38.37
N GLU A 842 26.15 -15.40 -39.40
CA GLU A 842 25.59 -14.27 -40.14
C GLU A 842 24.28 -14.62 -40.87
N ARG A 843 24.22 -15.81 -41.49
CA ARG A 843 22.98 -16.29 -42.11
C ARG A 843 21.88 -16.54 -41.06
N LYS A 844 22.20 -17.18 -39.94
CA LYS A 844 21.25 -17.36 -38.83
C LYS A 844 20.81 -16.03 -38.21
N PHE A 845 21.71 -15.05 -38.12
CA PHE A 845 21.42 -13.70 -37.62
C PHE A 845 20.50 -12.94 -38.56
N ARG A 846 20.79 -12.89 -39.87
CA ARG A 846 19.91 -12.26 -40.87
C ARG A 846 18.55 -12.95 -40.95
N GLN A 847 18.52 -14.27 -40.83
CA GLN A 847 17.27 -15.03 -40.86
C GLN A 847 16.43 -14.79 -39.59
N ARG A 848 17.05 -14.71 -38.40
CA ARG A 848 16.36 -14.33 -37.15
C ARG A 848 15.89 -12.87 -37.17
N TYR A 849 16.71 -11.96 -37.68
CA TYR A 849 16.36 -10.55 -37.80
C TYR A 849 15.17 -10.35 -38.75
N MET A 850 15.18 -10.98 -39.92
CA MET A 850 14.05 -10.92 -40.86
C MET A 850 12.79 -11.58 -40.29
N LEU A 851 12.89 -12.69 -39.56
CA LEU A 851 11.75 -13.33 -38.89
C LEU A 851 11.16 -12.46 -37.77
N LEU A 852 12.02 -11.78 -36.99
CA LEU A 852 11.58 -10.82 -35.98
C LEU A 852 10.91 -9.59 -36.59
N GLN A 853 11.46 -9.08 -37.70
CA GLN A 853 10.87 -7.96 -38.42
C GLN A 853 9.51 -8.35 -39.05
N GLN A 854 9.39 -9.53 -39.66
CA GLN A 854 8.12 -10.03 -40.17
C GLN A 854 7.09 -10.31 -39.07
N ALA A 855 7.51 -10.89 -37.94
CA ALA A 855 6.62 -11.11 -36.81
C ALA A 855 6.12 -9.79 -36.22
N TYR A 856 6.98 -8.77 -36.18
CA TYR A 856 6.62 -7.42 -35.75
C TYR A 856 5.62 -6.75 -36.72
N GLU A 857 5.86 -6.83 -38.04
CA GLU A 857 4.97 -6.29 -39.05
C GLU A 857 3.60 -7.00 -39.07
N GLN A 858 3.58 -8.33 -38.94
CA GLN A 858 2.33 -9.10 -38.84
C GLN A 858 1.56 -8.76 -37.56
N ARG A 859 2.25 -8.49 -36.45
CA ARG A 859 1.62 -8.14 -35.17
C ARG A 859 1.08 -6.71 -35.18
N LEU A 860 1.78 -5.76 -35.81
CA LEU A 860 1.28 -4.42 -36.07
C LEU A 860 0.06 -4.43 -36.99
N GLN A 861 0.04 -5.28 -38.02
CA GLN A 861 -1.12 -5.43 -38.90
C GLN A 861 -2.31 -6.07 -38.18
N ALA A 862 -2.08 -7.06 -37.30
CA ALA A 862 -3.11 -7.66 -36.47
C ALA A 862 -3.66 -6.65 -35.44
N LEU A 863 -2.80 -5.85 -34.81
CA LEU A 863 -3.19 -4.80 -33.87
C LEU A 863 -3.99 -3.70 -34.56
N ALA A 864 -3.58 -3.30 -35.77
CA ALA A 864 -4.31 -2.33 -36.59
C ALA A 864 -5.67 -2.88 -37.07
N ALA A 865 -5.77 -4.19 -37.33
CA ALA A 865 -7.03 -4.84 -37.67
C ALA A 865 -7.97 -4.94 -36.45
N GLN A 866 -7.43 -5.25 -35.26
CA GLN A 866 -8.19 -5.24 -34.00
C GLN A 866 -8.66 -3.84 -33.64
N LEU A 867 -7.82 -2.81 -33.80
CA LEU A 867 -8.21 -1.41 -33.63
C LEU A 867 -9.31 -0.99 -34.60
N ARG A 868 -9.22 -1.38 -35.88
CA ARG A 868 -10.29 -1.12 -36.85
C ARG A 868 -11.59 -1.87 -36.51
N HIS A 869 -11.50 -3.09 -35.99
CA HIS A 869 -12.67 -3.86 -35.56
C HIS A 869 -13.32 -3.25 -34.31
N VAL A 870 -12.53 -2.81 -33.32
CA VAL A 870 -13.04 -2.12 -32.12
C VAL A 870 -13.66 -0.77 -32.50
N VAL A 871 -13.04 0.00 -33.40
CA VAL A 871 -13.63 1.25 -33.92
C VAL A 871 -14.93 0.97 -34.68
N SER A 872 -15.00 -0.11 -35.46
CA SER A 872 -16.21 -0.52 -36.17
C SER A 872 -17.32 -1.01 -35.23
N GLU A 873 -17.00 -1.72 -34.14
CA GLU A 873 -17.97 -2.12 -33.11
C GLU A 873 -18.48 -0.89 -32.36
N LEU A 874 -17.60 0.05 -31.99
CA LEU A 874 -17.98 1.32 -31.37
C LEU A 874 -18.82 2.21 -32.31
N GLN A 875 -18.62 2.14 -33.63
CA GLN A 875 -19.45 2.88 -34.59
C GLN A 875 -20.82 2.22 -34.85
N GLY A 876 -20.97 0.93 -34.55
CA GLY A 876 -22.20 0.15 -34.75
C GLY A 876 -23.02 -0.08 -33.47
N ASP A 877 -22.46 0.17 -32.29
CA ASP A 877 -23.12 -0.02 -31.00
C ASP A 877 -24.08 1.15 -30.71
N THR A 878 -25.38 0.88 -30.78
CA THR A 878 -26.44 1.86 -30.53
C THR A 878 -26.47 2.39 -29.10
N THR A 879 -25.72 1.78 -28.17
CA THR A 879 -25.54 2.28 -26.79
C THR A 879 -24.69 3.56 -26.75
N ILE A 880 -23.81 3.82 -27.74
CA ILE A 880 -23.04 5.08 -27.81
C ILE A 880 -23.94 6.29 -28.08
N HIS A 881 -25.11 6.10 -28.71
CA HIS A 881 -26.12 7.14 -28.83
C HIS A 881 -26.81 7.48 -27.49
N TYR A 882 -26.71 6.59 -26.48
CA TYR A 882 -27.15 6.87 -25.11
C TYR A 882 -26.03 7.45 -24.22
N LEU A 883 -24.76 7.38 -24.65
CA LEU A 883 -23.60 7.94 -23.93
C LEU A 883 -23.38 9.44 -24.19
N GLU A 884 -24.13 10.06 -25.11
CA GLU A 884 -24.09 11.50 -25.38
C GLU A 884 -24.79 12.36 -24.29
N GLN A 885 -25.34 11.76 -23.23
CA GLN A 885 -26.12 12.48 -22.20
C GLN A 885 -25.54 12.44 -20.77
N ASP A 886 -24.40 11.78 -20.52
CA ASP A 886 -23.73 11.80 -19.20
C ASP A 886 -22.20 12.02 -19.32
N PRO A 887 -21.64 13.12 -18.79
CA PRO A 887 -20.21 13.47 -18.88
C PRO A 887 -19.24 12.42 -18.31
N LEU A 888 -19.67 11.60 -17.33
CA LEU A 888 -18.79 10.61 -16.67
C LEU A 888 -18.35 9.46 -17.59
N THR A 889 -19.08 9.21 -18.68
CA THR A 889 -18.78 8.06 -19.56
C THR A 889 -17.79 8.40 -20.69
N VAL A 890 -17.64 9.70 -21.01
CA VAL A 890 -16.62 10.18 -21.97
C VAL A 890 -15.22 10.17 -21.33
N GLU A 891 -15.10 10.51 -20.04
CA GLU A 891 -13.86 10.33 -19.28
C GLU A 891 -13.46 8.85 -19.18
N TYR A 892 -14.42 7.94 -18.98
CA TYR A 892 -14.14 6.50 -18.94
C TYR A 892 -13.69 5.95 -20.29
N ALA A 893 -14.31 6.38 -21.40
CA ALA A 893 -13.91 5.99 -22.76
C ALA A 893 -12.53 6.57 -23.12
N HIS A 894 -12.23 7.83 -22.78
CA HIS A 894 -10.91 8.42 -22.99
C HIS A 894 -9.84 7.83 -22.09
N ALA A 895 -10.13 7.54 -20.82
CA ALA A 895 -9.22 6.85 -19.91
C ALA A 895 -8.94 5.43 -20.38
N ARG A 896 -9.95 4.71 -20.92
CA ARG A 896 -9.77 3.36 -21.44
C ARG A 896 -9.00 3.33 -22.77
N ILE A 897 -9.24 4.29 -23.66
CA ILE A 897 -8.44 4.47 -24.88
C ILE A 897 -6.99 4.87 -24.53
N ALA A 898 -6.80 5.74 -23.54
CA ALA A 898 -5.49 6.14 -23.05
C ALA A 898 -4.75 4.98 -22.35
N GLU A 899 -5.43 4.15 -21.55
CA GLU A 899 -4.87 2.92 -20.98
C GLU A 899 -4.47 1.92 -22.06
N ILE A 900 -5.32 1.69 -23.06
CA ILE A 900 -5.01 0.77 -24.17
C ILE A 900 -3.80 1.30 -24.98
N ILE A 901 -3.71 2.61 -25.22
CA ILE A 901 -2.55 3.24 -25.86
C ILE A 901 -1.30 3.14 -24.96
N GLN A 902 -1.44 3.34 -23.65
CA GLN A 902 -0.33 3.28 -22.71
C GLN A 902 0.18 1.84 -22.53
N GLU A 903 -0.70 0.84 -22.47
CA GLU A 903 -0.35 -0.58 -22.47
C GLU A 903 0.31 -1.01 -23.79
N CYS A 904 -0.13 -0.48 -24.93
CA CYS A 904 0.46 -0.79 -26.24
C CYS A 904 1.86 -0.19 -26.45
N PHE A 905 2.21 0.92 -25.77
CA PHE A 905 3.44 1.67 -26.08
C PHE A 905 4.44 1.85 -24.93
N SER A 906 4.06 1.60 -23.67
CA SER A 906 4.97 1.78 -22.51
C SER A 906 5.89 0.59 -22.24
N GLY A 907 5.51 -0.63 -22.63
CA GLY A 907 6.29 -1.84 -22.33
C GLY A 907 7.48 -2.14 -23.25
N GLU A 908 7.56 -1.56 -24.44
CA GLU A 908 8.54 -2.00 -25.45
C GLU A 908 9.77 -1.11 -25.61
N ARG A 909 9.71 0.16 -25.19
CA ARG A 909 10.87 1.08 -25.29
C ARG A 909 12.01 0.69 -24.35
N GLU A 910 11.69 0.28 -23.12
CA GLU A 910 12.67 -0.15 -22.12
C GLU A 910 13.25 -1.54 -22.41
N ARG A 911 12.44 -2.46 -22.95
CA ARG A 911 12.92 -3.80 -23.36
C ARG A 911 13.89 -3.73 -24.54
N TYR A 912 13.67 -2.81 -25.48
CA TYR A 912 14.54 -2.66 -26.65
C TYR A 912 15.89 -2.00 -26.31
N VAL A 913 15.90 -1.02 -25.41
CA VAL A 913 17.15 -0.37 -24.94
C VAL A 913 17.99 -1.34 -24.10
N LYS A 914 17.35 -2.19 -23.29
CA LYS A 914 18.03 -3.21 -22.48
C LYS A 914 18.65 -4.31 -23.34
N VAL A 915 17.95 -4.81 -24.35
CA VAL A 915 18.49 -5.83 -25.28
C VAL A 915 19.66 -5.28 -26.09
N ILE A 916 19.62 -4.02 -26.55
CA ILE A 916 20.75 -3.40 -27.27
C ILE A 916 21.94 -3.15 -26.35
N SER A 917 21.71 -2.75 -25.10
CA SER A 917 22.76 -2.51 -24.10
C SER A 917 23.46 -3.81 -23.67
N ASP A 918 22.68 -4.88 -23.45
CA ASP A 918 23.22 -6.19 -23.06
C ASP A 918 24.01 -6.85 -24.20
N GLN A 919 23.69 -6.52 -25.46
CA GLN A 919 24.32 -7.06 -26.64
C GLN A 919 25.59 -6.30 -27.05
N LEU A 920 25.72 -5.02 -26.66
CA LEU A 920 26.94 -4.21 -26.79
C LEU A 920 28.01 -4.56 -25.75
N ALA A 921 27.63 -5.19 -24.64
CA ALA A 921 28.55 -5.61 -23.58
C ALA A 921 29.37 -6.88 -23.92
N TRP A 922 29.10 -7.55 -25.06
CA TRP A 922 29.62 -8.91 -25.32
C TRP A 922 30.58 -9.09 -26.50
N GLN A 923 31.08 -8.03 -27.16
CA GLN A 923 32.12 -8.19 -28.18
C GLN A 923 33.19 -7.09 -28.12
N GLY A 924 34.27 -7.40 -27.41
CA GLY A 924 35.59 -6.89 -27.77
C GLY A 924 36.04 -7.52 -29.09
N ASP A 925 36.78 -6.74 -29.87
CA ASP A 925 37.46 -7.08 -31.13
C ASP A 925 36.63 -6.97 -32.43
N ASP A 926 36.26 -5.73 -32.79
CA ASP A 926 36.67 -5.14 -34.08
C ASP A 926 36.44 -3.61 -34.10
N LEU A 927 37.39 -2.87 -33.52
CA LEU A 927 37.32 -1.43 -33.23
C LEU A 927 37.31 -0.51 -34.47
N ARG A 928 37.63 -1.00 -35.68
CA ARG A 928 37.84 -0.14 -36.86
C ARG A 928 36.55 0.22 -37.61
N GLU A 929 35.55 -0.66 -37.66
CA GLU A 929 34.26 -0.34 -38.29
C GLU A 929 33.36 0.48 -37.34
N ALA A 930 33.46 0.19 -36.04
CA ALA A 930 32.83 0.98 -34.97
C ALA A 930 33.35 2.42 -34.95
N GLU A 931 34.66 2.67 -35.16
CA GLU A 931 35.20 4.03 -35.25
C GLU A 931 34.64 4.84 -36.44
N VAL A 932 34.39 4.20 -37.59
CA VAL A 932 33.85 4.88 -38.77
C VAL A 932 32.37 5.26 -38.55
N LEU A 933 31.59 4.36 -37.94
CA LEU A 933 30.19 4.62 -37.58
C LEU A 933 30.08 5.63 -36.43
N LEU A 934 30.99 5.59 -35.45
CA LEU A 934 31.07 6.54 -34.35
C LEU A 934 31.43 7.95 -34.87
N ARG A 935 32.38 8.07 -35.81
CA ARG A 935 32.73 9.37 -36.45
C ARG A 935 31.62 9.91 -37.35
N ALA A 936 30.75 9.05 -37.89
CA ALA A 936 29.55 9.46 -38.62
C ALA A 936 28.42 9.90 -37.68
N ALA A 937 28.24 9.20 -36.57
CA ALA A 937 27.30 9.54 -35.50
C ALA A 937 27.69 10.85 -34.79
N GLN A 938 28.97 11.04 -34.46
CA GLN A 938 29.52 12.26 -33.85
C GLN A 938 29.40 13.48 -34.78
N ARG A 939 29.49 13.29 -36.11
CA ARG A 939 29.21 14.37 -37.08
C ARG A 939 27.72 14.73 -37.13
N LYS A 940 26.82 13.75 -37.06
CA LYS A 940 25.37 14.01 -36.94
C LYS A 940 25.01 14.65 -35.59
N GLU A 941 25.67 14.24 -34.52
CA GLU A 941 25.53 14.84 -33.19
C GLU A 941 26.02 16.29 -33.18
N GLY A 942 27.16 16.60 -33.82
CA GLY A 942 27.64 17.97 -33.99
C GLY A 942 26.66 18.87 -34.74
N VAL A 943 26.00 18.36 -35.79
CA VAL A 943 24.95 19.08 -36.53
C VAL A 943 23.70 19.26 -35.66
N LEU A 944 23.29 18.24 -34.89
CA LEU A 944 22.16 18.33 -33.98
C LEU A 944 22.44 19.28 -32.80
N GLN A 945 23.67 19.32 -32.28
CA GLN A 945 24.08 20.26 -31.24
C GLN A 945 24.19 21.70 -31.77
N GLN A 946 24.61 21.90 -33.03
CA GLN A 946 24.55 23.22 -33.67
C GLN A 946 23.12 23.67 -33.94
N ASN A 947 22.25 22.77 -34.41
CA ASN A 947 20.83 23.05 -34.58
C ASN A 947 20.16 23.35 -33.23
N TRP A 948 20.49 22.59 -32.18
CA TRP A 948 20.01 22.86 -30.83
C TRP A 948 20.49 24.21 -30.30
N LYS A 949 21.76 24.57 -30.49
CA LYS A 949 22.28 25.89 -30.10
C LYS A 949 21.62 27.03 -30.88
N ARG A 950 21.29 26.81 -32.16
CA ARG A 950 20.56 27.76 -32.99
C ARG A 950 19.11 27.91 -32.53
N THR A 951 18.40 26.80 -32.34
CA THR A 951 17.01 26.78 -31.83
C THR A 951 16.93 27.35 -30.42
N ARG A 952 17.92 27.10 -29.56
CA ARG A 952 18.00 27.69 -28.22
C ARG A 952 18.19 29.20 -28.26
N ARG A 953 19.07 29.72 -29.13
CA ARG A 953 19.22 31.18 -29.32
C ARG A 953 17.95 31.82 -29.89
N GLU A 954 17.27 31.15 -30.82
CA GLU A 954 15.98 31.59 -31.35
C GLU A 954 14.90 31.59 -30.25
N LEU A 955 14.90 30.58 -29.36
CA LEU A 955 14.03 30.53 -28.18
C LEU A 955 14.34 31.61 -27.15
N GLU A 956 15.61 31.91 -26.90
CA GLU A 956 16.04 32.98 -25.99
C GLU A 956 15.63 34.36 -26.53
N VAL A 957 15.68 34.58 -27.84
CA VAL A 957 15.14 35.80 -28.50
C VAL A 957 13.62 35.87 -28.41
N VAL A 958 12.91 34.76 -28.60
CA VAL A 958 11.45 34.70 -28.44
C VAL A 958 11.06 34.93 -26.99
N GLN A 959 11.81 34.39 -26.01
CA GLN A 959 11.61 34.66 -24.59
C GLN A 959 11.86 36.12 -24.24
N SER A 960 12.89 36.76 -24.77
CA SER A 960 13.14 38.18 -24.52
C SER A 960 12.06 39.07 -25.15
N GLN A 961 11.58 38.72 -26.34
CA GLN A 961 10.46 39.40 -27.00
C GLN A 961 9.14 39.20 -26.25
N LEU A 962 8.90 37.99 -25.72
CA LEU A 962 7.73 37.68 -24.91
C LEU A 962 7.78 38.42 -23.56
N ALA A 963 8.94 38.46 -22.91
CA ALA A 963 9.15 39.22 -21.68
C ALA A 963 8.92 40.72 -21.90
N SER A 964 9.42 41.29 -23.02
CA SER A 964 9.15 42.67 -23.41
C SER A 964 7.66 42.93 -23.68
N ARG A 965 6.95 42.02 -24.35
CA ARG A 965 5.50 42.16 -24.59
C ARG A 965 4.67 41.98 -23.32
N VAL A 966 5.08 41.10 -22.41
CA VAL A 966 4.45 40.96 -21.09
C VAL A 966 4.67 42.23 -20.26
N GLN A 967 5.84 42.85 -20.35
CA GLN A 967 6.09 44.13 -19.72
C GLN A 967 5.25 45.26 -20.34
N ASP A 968 5.14 45.32 -21.68
CA ASP A 968 4.30 46.31 -22.38
C ASP A 968 2.80 46.14 -22.03
N VAL A 969 2.34 44.89 -21.82
CA VAL A 969 0.99 44.60 -21.31
C VAL A 969 0.83 45.03 -19.86
N ARG A 970 1.83 44.81 -18.99
CA ARG A 970 1.81 45.29 -17.60
C ARG A 970 1.80 46.82 -17.53
N ASP A 971 2.60 47.49 -18.36
CA ASP A 971 2.66 48.95 -18.39
C ASP A 971 1.33 49.54 -18.91
N ARG A 972 0.69 48.90 -19.90
CA ARG A 972 -0.67 49.26 -20.33
C ARG A 972 -1.73 48.97 -19.26
N GLN A 973 -1.58 47.88 -18.52
CA GLN A 973 -2.47 47.55 -17.40
C GLN A 973 -2.38 48.63 -16.31
N ILE A 974 -1.18 49.12 -16.00
CA ILE A 974 -0.98 50.24 -15.06
C ILE A 974 -1.64 51.52 -15.57
N VAL A 975 -1.53 51.82 -16.87
CA VAL A 975 -2.22 52.98 -17.47
C VAL A 975 -3.74 52.82 -17.42
N ILE A 976 -4.26 51.61 -17.65
CA ILE A 976 -5.69 51.31 -17.54
C ILE A 976 -6.16 51.45 -16.08
N GLU A 977 -5.39 50.99 -15.11
CA GLU A 977 -5.68 51.13 -13.69
C GLU A 977 -5.65 52.62 -13.25
N GLN A 978 -4.71 53.40 -13.76
CA GLN A 978 -4.67 54.86 -13.55
C GLN A 978 -5.86 55.57 -14.21
N GLN A 979 -6.26 55.16 -15.42
CA GLN A 979 -7.45 55.69 -16.08
C GLN A 979 -8.73 55.30 -15.36
N GLN A 980 -8.82 54.06 -14.84
CA GLN A 980 -9.94 53.61 -14.01
C GLN A 980 -10.01 54.38 -12.70
N ALA A 981 -8.88 54.64 -12.03
CA ALA A 981 -8.82 55.49 -10.86
C ALA A 981 -9.26 56.94 -11.16
N THR A 982 -8.87 57.47 -12.33
CA THR A 982 -9.29 58.81 -12.79
C THR A 982 -10.78 58.85 -13.10
N ILE A 983 -11.31 57.82 -13.78
CA ILE A 983 -12.75 57.70 -14.07
C ILE A 983 -13.55 57.54 -12.78
N GLN A 984 -13.01 56.82 -11.80
CA GLN A 984 -13.63 56.67 -10.49
C GLN A 984 -13.65 58.00 -9.73
N ALA A 985 -12.55 58.76 -9.73
CA ALA A 985 -12.50 60.10 -9.16
C ALA A 985 -13.49 61.06 -9.86
N ILE A 986 -13.60 61.03 -11.19
CA ILE A 986 -14.59 61.81 -11.95
C ILE A 986 -16.02 61.36 -11.63
N SER A 987 -16.25 60.05 -11.43
CA SER A 987 -17.57 59.54 -11.05
C SER A 987 -17.94 59.96 -9.63
N GLU A 988 -16.99 59.96 -8.70
CA GLU A 988 -17.18 60.44 -7.33
C GLU A 988 -17.45 61.96 -7.31
N GLU A 989 -16.71 62.75 -8.09
CA GLU A 989 -16.97 64.19 -8.26
C GLU A 989 -18.33 64.46 -8.92
N ARG A 990 -18.70 63.67 -9.94
CA ARG A 990 -20.03 63.73 -10.57
C ARG A 990 -21.12 63.39 -9.57
N ASP A 991 -20.95 62.36 -8.76
CA ASP A 991 -21.95 61.93 -7.78
C ASP A 991 -22.06 62.93 -6.62
N GLN A 992 -20.96 63.59 -6.26
CA GLN A 992 -20.93 64.71 -5.32
C GLN A 992 -21.64 65.96 -5.89
N LEU A 993 -21.39 66.31 -7.15
CA LEU A 993 -22.14 67.35 -7.87
C LEU A 993 -23.62 66.98 -8.03
N ARG A 994 -23.95 65.69 -8.21
CA ARG A 994 -25.33 65.20 -8.27
C ARG A 994 -26.03 65.37 -6.93
N LEU A 995 -25.33 65.10 -5.83
CA LEU A 995 -25.80 65.34 -4.48
C LEU A 995 -25.99 66.84 -4.22
N GLU A 996 -25.10 67.70 -4.69
CA GLU A 996 -25.25 69.16 -4.62
C GLU A 996 -26.44 69.65 -5.45
N VAL A 997 -26.68 69.09 -6.65
CA VAL A 997 -27.83 69.39 -7.50
C VAL A 997 -29.14 68.85 -6.92
N GLU A 998 -29.14 67.68 -6.28
CA GLU A 998 -30.31 67.17 -5.54
C GLU A 998 -30.59 68.01 -4.30
N THR A 999 -29.54 68.48 -3.60
CA THR A 999 -29.67 69.41 -2.46
C THR A 999 -30.19 70.77 -2.92
N ALA A 1000 -29.77 71.26 -4.09
CA ALA A 1000 -30.29 72.48 -4.72
C ALA A 1000 -31.75 72.31 -5.21
N ARG A 1001 -32.11 71.14 -5.75
CA ARG A 1001 -33.50 70.79 -6.15
C ARG A 1001 -34.43 70.65 -4.94
N LEU A 1002 -33.95 70.10 -3.83
CA LEU A 1002 -34.69 70.07 -2.57
C LEU A 1002 -34.90 71.49 -1.99
N GLY A 1003 -33.94 72.40 -2.21
CA GLY A 1003 -34.10 73.84 -1.94
C GLY A 1003 -35.11 74.56 -2.83
N GLU A 1004 -35.15 74.25 -4.13
CA GLU A 1004 -36.14 74.83 -5.07
C GLU A 1004 -37.57 74.33 -4.83
N THR A 1005 -37.72 73.11 -4.31
CA THR A 1005 -39.05 72.54 -3.98
C THR A 1005 -39.63 73.15 -2.69
N SER A 1006 -38.78 73.53 -1.72
CA SER A 1006 -39.21 74.31 -0.54
C SER A 1006 -39.50 75.79 -0.85
N LEU A 1007 -38.82 76.38 -1.84
CA LEU A 1007 -39.07 77.76 -2.31
C LEU A 1007 -40.38 77.89 -3.12
N ALA A 1008 -40.81 76.83 -3.81
CA ALA A 1008 -42.09 76.81 -4.53
C ALA A 1008 -43.31 76.69 -3.60
N VAL A 1009 -43.18 76.00 -2.46
CA VAL A 1009 -44.22 75.93 -1.42
C VAL A 1009 -44.32 77.26 -0.66
N LEU A 1010 -43.19 77.86 -0.28
CA LEU A 1010 -43.15 79.17 0.40
C LEU A 1010 -43.63 80.33 -0.50
N ARG A 1011 -43.41 80.29 -1.82
CA ARG A 1011 -43.97 81.29 -2.76
C ARG A 1011 -45.49 81.22 -2.86
N ARG A 1012 -46.06 80.00 -2.86
CA ARG A 1012 -47.52 79.82 -2.86
C ARG A 1012 -48.16 80.32 -1.58
N GLU A 1013 -47.56 80.02 -0.42
CA GLU A 1013 -48.04 80.55 0.87
C GLU A 1013 -47.88 82.07 0.97
N HIS A 1014 -46.82 82.65 0.38
CA HIS A 1014 -46.62 84.09 0.33
C HIS A 1014 -47.62 84.82 -0.60
N GLU A 1015 -47.93 84.25 -1.77
CA GLU A 1015 -48.96 84.78 -2.67
C GLU A 1015 -50.36 84.71 -2.04
N ASP A 1016 -50.71 83.61 -1.37
CA ASP A 1016 -51.99 83.46 -0.64
C ASP A 1016 -52.11 84.42 0.56
N LEU A 1017 -50.99 84.77 1.21
CA LEU A 1017 -50.93 85.77 2.28
C LEU A 1017 -51.02 87.20 1.74
N GLN A 1018 -50.42 87.50 0.58
CA GLN A 1018 -50.53 88.82 -0.06
C GLN A 1018 -51.94 89.09 -0.58
N VAL A 1019 -52.63 88.09 -1.13
CA VAL A 1019 -54.04 88.22 -1.54
C VAL A 1019 -54.95 88.46 -0.33
N ARG A 1020 -54.75 87.73 0.78
CA ARG A 1020 -55.49 87.98 2.03
C ARG A 1020 -55.22 89.36 2.61
N TYR A 1021 -53.96 89.80 2.61
CA TYR A 1021 -53.59 91.14 3.09
C TYR A 1021 -54.16 92.26 2.20
N GLN A 1022 -54.21 92.08 0.88
CA GLN A 1022 -54.84 93.05 -0.02
C GLN A 1022 -56.36 93.10 0.16
N ASN A 1023 -57.03 91.96 0.33
CA ASN A 1023 -58.47 91.93 0.63
C ASN A 1023 -58.79 92.59 1.99
N GLU A 1024 -57.97 92.36 3.02
CA GLU A 1024 -58.12 93.03 4.33
C GLU A 1024 -57.81 94.54 4.25
N GLN A 1025 -56.89 94.97 3.38
CA GLN A 1025 -56.63 96.40 3.10
C GLN A 1025 -57.76 97.06 2.31
N GLU A 1026 -58.39 96.36 1.36
CA GLU A 1026 -59.54 96.86 0.62
C GLU A 1026 -60.79 96.95 1.52
N GLU A 1027 -61.04 95.94 2.37
CA GLU A 1027 -62.11 96.01 3.38
C GLU A 1027 -61.86 97.13 4.41
N ALA A 1028 -60.61 97.33 4.85
CA ALA A 1028 -60.26 98.44 5.75
C ALA A 1028 -60.36 99.81 5.07
N ARG A 1029 -60.12 99.90 3.75
CA ARG A 1029 -60.23 101.15 2.98
C ARG A 1029 -61.69 101.49 2.64
N ASP A 1030 -62.52 100.49 2.32
CA ASP A 1030 -63.96 100.65 2.14
C ASP A 1030 -64.68 100.99 3.46
N ALA A 1031 -64.19 100.50 4.59
CA ALA A 1031 -64.65 100.90 5.93
C ALA A 1031 -64.18 102.30 6.37
N LEU A 1032 -63.15 102.87 5.73
CA LEU A 1032 -62.67 104.23 5.99
C LEU A 1032 -63.30 105.27 5.05
N VAL A 1033 -63.83 104.83 3.90
CA VAL A 1033 -64.55 105.66 2.91
C VAL A 1033 -66.05 105.75 3.22
N ARG A 1034 -66.64 104.76 3.91
CA ARG A 1034 -67.94 104.89 4.59
C ARG A 1034 -67.79 105.63 5.91
#